data_AF-A0A2E5LH64-F1
#
_entry.id   AF-A0A2E5LH64-F1
#
_cell.length_a   1.000
_cell.length_b   1.000
_cell.length_c   1.000
_cell.angle_alpha   90.00
_cell.angle_beta   90.00
_cell.angle_gamma   90.00
#
_symmetry.space_group_name_H-M   'P 1'
#
loop_
_entity.id
_entity.type
_entity.pdbx_description
1 polymer ?
#
loop_
_entity_poly.entity_id
_entity_poly.type
_entity_poly.pdbx_seq_one_letter_code
_entity_poly.pdbx_strand_id
1 'polypeptide(L)'
;MDFTKLKITGFKSFVDKTELNIEKGLTGIVGPNGCGKSNIVDALKWIMGETSPKEMRGKGMDDVIFNGTSIRPQNDLAEIEITIDNKKKKAPELFNSYETIEIKRKIEREKGSTYYINNKTVRAKDVHLLFADASSGPDTTSIVAQGQVHRLISSKPEERRILLEEAAGITGLHARRHEAELKLKSAEVNLSRLDDIIKTHKDQYKILSKQVKEAEKYKTVKDKINNLEITLIKIRCISNIDKINKKSEKLEKINSEINEIDDLLENYKNEKNKFLSKNTEKNKELNDLKIEKQNHLIEKQKNLDEINRISIQKDNLKNRLTQLSEDILREKKFLEDANFSLSKLQKNIFNETKELDMKISNTEKNSDKENFINLKKDIENEIKKIEFIISKSNELNSKINDLISKNKELINPIKNTFDIISEKINNIFTSFTGIKNNFSKLTNLDKIFDFEEEHAKWSKRIEDTKKHMNDLMEREKFTNNELENLKNKPEEIKKKNSNLESKIILLDEKINSLSKEVIVDPEQTKEIDEKIKINSEKKIKSHEEKTRLETDLEYLKNDLVNAYEESENNFSLKLNEEILKKEDIKIEDLPAKNILQNDLNSEKRKFDNIGPINFAAENEAKETNKKIEKMINDKIDVEKAILKLRETISNINKEGREKIHKCFDGVNKNFIELFTQFFNGGKAYLKMVGSSDPLLSGLEVFASPPGKKMNTLSLLSGGEKTMAATALILAVFLQNPSPICVLDEVDAPLDDINIEKYCKVIKKINQETLTKFILITHNPITMAHMDRLYGVTMAETGISKLISVKLEEAQKLREVS
;
A
#
# COMPACT_ATOMS: atom_id res chain seq x y z
N MET A 1 -37.06 26.24 29.85
CA MET A 1 -35.77 26.81 30.24
C MET A 1 -36.03 28.24 30.56
N ASP A 2 -35.95 28.63 31.82
CA ASP A 2 -36.22 30.01 32.23
C ASP A 2 -34.91 30.61 32.73
N PHE A 3 -34.41 31.65 32.06
CA PHE A 3 -33.17 32.34 32.45
C PHE A 3 -33.37 33.05 33.79
N THR A 4 -32.54 32.79 34.81
CA THR A 4 -32.74 33.32 36.16
C THR A 4 -31.69 34.34 36.56
N LYS A 5 -30.43 34.14 36.17
CA LYS A 5 -29.31 34.97 36.63
C LYS A 5 -28.20 35.02 35.59
N LEU A 6 -27.59 36.20 35.45
CA LEU A 6 -26.39 36.43 34.65
C LEU A 6 -25.29 36.99 35.56
N LYS A 7 -24.12 36.37 35.55
CA LYS A 7 -22.91 36.86 36.25
C LYS A 7 -21.85 37.22 35.21
N ILE A 8 -21.25 38.39 35.37
CA ILE A 8 -20.24 38.94 34.46
C ILE A 8 -19.01 39.31 35.29
N THR A 9 -17.82 38.84 34.88
CA THR A 9 -16.55 39.16 35.56
C THR A 9 -15.43 39.34 34.52
N GLY A 10 -14.67 40.43 34.63
CA GLY A 10 -13.54 40.73 33.74
C GLY A 10 -13.91 40.98 32.27
N PHE A 11 -15.19 41.12 31.94
CA PHE A 11 -15.68 41.24 30.57
C PHE A 11 -15.88 42.70 30.17
N LYS A 12 -15.12 43.17 29.18
CA LYS A 12 -15.11 44.56 28.71
C LYS A 12 -15.05 45.53 29.89
N SER A 13 -16.06 46.40 30.06
CA SER A 13 -16.09 47.38 31.15
C SER A 13 -16.51 46.79 32.51
N PHE A 14 -16.99 45.54 32.59
CA PHE A 14 -17.36 44.88 33.85
C PHE A 14 -16.15 44.15 34.46
N VAL A 15 -15.29 44.91 35.15
CA VAL A 15 -14.08 44.37 35.79
C VAL A 15 -14.44 43.52 37.02
N ASP A 16 -15.23 44.11 37.91
CA ASP A 16 -15.65 43.47 39.15
C ASP A 16 -16.85 42.54 38.91
N LYS A 17 -16.95 41.48 39.73
CA LYS A 17 -18.05 40.51 39.63
C LYS A 17 -19.40 41.22 39.77
N THR A 18 -20.18 41.15 38.70
CA THR A 18 -21.48 41.81 38.59
C THR A 18 -22.57 40.77 38.37
N GLU A 19 -23.68 40.88 39.11
CA GLU A 19 -24.80 39.94 39.02
C GLU A 19 -26.09 40.66 38.62
N LEU A 20 -26.75 40.16 37.57
CA LEU A 20 -28.03 40.63 37.06
C LEU A 20 -29.08 39.52 37.25
N ASN A 21 -30.16 39.82 37.97
CA ASN A 21 -31.26 38.88 38.14
C ASN A 21 -32.28 39.07 37.00
N ILE A 22 -32.68 37.96 36.37
CA ILE A 22 -33.59 37.95 35.23
C ILE A 22 -34.97 37.46 35.73
N GLU A 23 -35.81 38.43 36.07
CA GLU A 23 -37.15 38.20 36.62
C GLU A 23 -38.23 38.34 35.53
N LYS A 24 -39.46 37.88 35.84
CA LYS A 24 -40.62 38.05 34.95
C LYS A 24 -40.99 39.53 34.85
N GLY A 25 -41.48 39.99 33.70
CA GLY A 25 -41.82 41.40 33.52
C GLY A 25 -40.83 42.14 32.61
N LEU A 26 -40.90 43.47 32.67
CA LEU A 26 -40.06 44.41 31.93
C LEU A 26 -38.91 44.90 32.82
N THR A 27 -37.68 44.61 32.39
CA THR A 27 -36.45 45.02 33.07
C THR A 27 -35.75 46.07 32.23
N GLY A 28 -35.65 47.30 32.72
CA GLY A 28 -34.90 48.37 32.05
C GLY A 28 -33.44 48.40 32.49
N ILE A 29 -32.51 48.52 31.54
CA ILE A 29 -31.09 48.80 31.80
C ILE A 29 -30.83 50.23 31.36
N VAL A 30 -30.46 51.09 32.31
CA VAL A 30 -30.38 52.55 32.12
C VAL A 30 -29.03 53.08 32.60
N GLY A 31 -28.63 54.24 32.11
CA GLY A 31 -27.35 54.86 32.48
C GLY A 31 -26.86 55.83 31.41
N PRO A 32 -25.85 56.67 31.71
CA PRO A 32 -25.30 57.62 30.75
C PRO A 32 -24.66 56.93 29.54
N ASN A 33 -24.43 57.66 28.44
CA ASN A 33 -23.78 57.09 27.27
C ASN A 33 -22.32 56.72 27.58
N GLY A 34 -21.87 55.61 27.02
CA GLY A 34 -20.53 55.08 27.28
C GLY A 34 -20.38 54.28 28.57
N CYS A 35 -21.40 54.19 29.44
CA CYS A 35 -21.27 53.46 30.72
C CYS A 35 -21.23 51.92 30.61
N GLY A 36 -21.30 51.35 29.41
CA GLY A 36 -21.20 49.91 29.18
C GLY A 36 -22.52 49.15 29.21
N LYS A 37 -23.69 49.82 29.08
CA LYS A 37 -25.02 49.17 29.06
C LYS A 37 -25.10 48.03 28.04
N SER A 38 -24.74 48.33 26.80
CA SER A 38 -24.78 47.38 25.70
C SER A 38 -23.75 46.26 25.82
N ASN A 39 -22.75 46.35 26.71
CA ASN A 39 -21.84 45.23 26.99
C ASN A 39 -22.58 44.06 27.67
N ILE A 40 -23.75 44.30 28.28
CA ILE A 40 -24.61 43.24 28.82
C ILE A 40 -25.22 42.40 27.70
N VAL A 41 -25.59 43.04 26.57
CA VAL A 41 -26.07 42.34 25.37
C VAL A 41 -24.94 41.51 24.76
N ASP A 42 -23.75 42.10 24.66
CA ASP A 42 -22.57 41.38 24.16
C ASP A 42 -22.23 40.18 25.04
N ALA A 43 -22.37 40.31 26.37
CA ALA A 43 -22.16 39.22 27.31
C ALA A 43 -23.14 38.06 27.08
N LEU A 44 -24.42 38.36 26.84
CA LEU A 44 -25.45 37.37 26.52
C LEU A 44 -25.18 36.69 25.17
N LYS A 45 -24.84 37.44 24.12
CA LYS A 45 -24.45 36.86 22.82
C LYS A 45 -23.22 35.95 22.95
N TRP A 46 -22.23 36.39 23.71
CA TRP A 46 -20.99 35.64 23.89
C TRP A 46 -21.22 34.31 24.64
N ILE A 47 -21.97 34.30 25.73
CA ILE A 47 -22.28 33.04 26.45
C ILE A 47 -23.16 32.09 25.62
N MET A 48 -23.99 32.64 24.72
CA MET A 48 -24.90 31.86 23.86
C MET A 48 -24.23 31.23 22.63
N GLY A 49 -23.00 31.61 22.29
CA GLY A 49 -22.26 30.98 21.20
C GLY A 49 -21.63 31.92 20.19
N GLU A 50 -21.75 33.24 20.33
CA GLU A 50 -21.15 34.16 19.35
C GLU A 50 -19.63 34.02 19.31
N THR A 51 -19.08 33.86 18.11
CA THR A 51 -17.64 33.67 17.88
C THR A 51 -17.02 34.78 17.04
N SER A 52 -17.83 35.63 16.40
CA SER A 52 -17.39 36.77 15.62
C SER A 52 -17.04 37.95 16.54
N PRO A 53 -15.77 38.40 16.57
CA PRO A 53 -15.38 39.60 17.31
C PRO A 53 -16.13 40.85 16.82
N LYS A 54 -16.43 40.90 15.53
CA LYS A 54 -17.12 42.03 14.88
C LYS A 54 -18.55 42.21 15.41
N GLU A 55 -19.30 41.12 15.60
CA GLU A 55 -20.67 41.18 16.14
C GLU A 55 -20.68 41.58 17.63
N MET A 56 -19.58 41.37 18.34
CA MET A 56 -19.37 41.87 19.70
C MET A 56 -18.65 43.23 19.74
N ARG A 57 -18.56 43.99 18.64
CA ARG A 57 -17.90 45.30 18.59
C ARG A 57 -16.42 45.28 19.01
N GLY A 58 -15.70 44.20 18.71
CA GLY A 58 -14.25 44.04 18.90
C GLY A 58 -13.50 43.80 17.58
N LYS A 59 -12.17 43.97 17.59
CA LYS A 59 -11.28 43.65 16.47
C LYS A 59 -10.78 42.20 16.54
N GLY A 60 -10.52 41.72 17.75
CA GLY A 60 -10.12 40.35 18.05
C GLY A 60 -10.95 39.74 19.19
N MET A 61 -10.87 38.43 19.36
CA MET A 61 -11.63 37.75 20.41
C MET A 61 -11.16 38.14 21.81
N ASP A 62 -9.89 38.53 21.96
CA ASP A 62 -9.33 38.99 23.23
C ASP A 62 -9.87 40.36 23.66
N ASP A 63 -10.47 41.14 22.76
CA ASP A 63 -11.08 42.45 23.07
C ASP A 63 -12.34 42.34 23.94
N VAL A 64 -12.84 41.12 24.17
CA VAL A 64 -13.89 40.87 25.16
C VAL A 64 -13.36 40.92 26.60
N ILE A 65 -12.05 40.80 26.80
CA ILE A 65 -11.39 40.90 28.09
C ILE A 65 -11.14 42.38 28.39
N PHE A 66 -11.25 42.77 29.67
CA PHE A 66 -10.94 44.13 30.10
C PHE A 66 -9.48 44.52 29.74
N ASN A 67 -9.33 45.53 28.88
CA ASN A 67 -8.05 46.04 28.39
C ASN A 67 -7.33 47.01 29.34
N GLY A 68 -7.83 47.19 30.57
CA GLY A 68 -7.23 48.12 31.53
C GLY A 68 -7.69 49.57 31.34
N THR A 69 -7.37 50.40 32.32
CA THR A 69 -7.58 51.86 32.34
C THR A 69 -6.31 52.53 32.86
N SER A 70 -6.28 53.86 32.92
CA SER A 70 -5.13 54.59 33.51
C SER A 70 -4.89 54.26 35.00
N ILE A 71 -5.89 53.70 35.69
CA ILE A 71 -5.87 53.45 37.14
C ILE A 71 -5.88 51.94 37.46
N ARG A 72 -6.54 51.12 36.64
CA ARG A 72 -6.59 49.65 36.81
C ARG A 72 -5.83 48.91 35.71
N PRO A 73 -5.02 47.89 36.06
CA PRO A 73 -4.34 47.05 35.07
C PRO A 73 -5.36 46.27 34.23
N GLN A 74 -4.91 45.81 33.06
CA GLN A 74 -5.69 44.89 32.24
C GLN A 74 -5.91 43.55 32.96
N ASN A 75 -7.00 42.86 32.63
CA ASN A 75 -7.22 41.48 33.08
C ASN A 75 -6.71 40.51 32.01
N ASP A 76 -6.27 39.34 32.45
CA ASP A 76 -5.94 38.22 31.55
C ASP A 76 -7.13 37.27 31.35
N LEU A 77 -8.19 37.45 32.14
CA LEU A 77 -9.35 36.56 32.19
C LEU A 77 -10.67 37.33 32.10
N ALA A 78 -11.59 36.81 31.29
CA ALA A 78 -13.01 37.14 31.36
C ALA A 78 -13.86 35.87 31.49
N GLU A 79 -14.88 35.93 32.34
CA GLU A 79 -15.86 34.86 32.46
C GLU A 79 -17.29 35.41 32.57
N ILE A 80 -18.21 34.71 31.90
CA ILE A 80 -19.64 34.95 31.97
C ILE A 80 -20.32 33.65 32.32
N GLU A 81 -21.27 33.72 33.24
CA GLU A 81 -22.04 32.58 33.73
C GLU A 81 -23.53 32.91 33.64
N ILE A 82 -24.31 32.03 33.05
CA ILE A 82 -25.77 32.15 32.96
C ILE A 82 -26.43 30.93 33.61
N THR A 83 -27.40 31.20 34.48
CA THR A 83 -28.17 30.18 35.20
C THR A 83 -29.55 30.04 34.55
N ILE A 84 -29.93 28.80 34.25
CA ILE A 84 -31.18 28.44 33.61
C ILE A 84 -31.94 27.47 34.51
N ASP A 85 -33.20 27.78 34.83
CA ASP A 85 -34.13 26.86 35.49
C ASP A 85 -34.72 25.89 34.44
N ASN A 86 -34.49 24.60 34.64
CA ASN A 86 -34.97 23.49 33.81
C ASN A 86 -35.98 22.57 34.53
N LYS A 87 -36.71 23.06 35.55
CA LYS A 87 -37.79 22.28 36.21
C LYS A 87 -38.83 21.70 35.25
N LYS A 88 -39.07 22.36 34.12
CA LYS A 88 -39.99 21.90 33.06
C LYS A 88 -39.38 20.83 32.12
N LYS A 89 -38.15 20.38 32.37
CA LYS A 89 -37.42 19.35 31.61
C LYS A 89 -37.44 19.55 30.09
N LYS A 90 -37.18 20.79 29.66
CA LYS A 90 -37.15 21.20 28.24
C LYS A 90 -35.74 21.18 27.65
N ALA A 91 -34.75 20.65 28.37
CA ALA A 91 -33.38 20.56 27.89
C ALA A 91 -33.15 19.32 27.01
N PRO A 92 -32.13 19.35 26.12
CA PRO A 92 -31.66 18.18 25.41
C PRO A 92 -31.39 17.03 26.37
N GLU A 93 -31.56 15.79 25.91
CA GLU A 93 -31.48 14.56 26.71
C GLU A 93 -30.23 14.49 27.59
N LEU A 94 -29.08 14.94 27.06
CA LEU A 94 -27.78 15.02 27.75
C LEU A 94 -27.80 15.85 29.05
N PHE A 95 -28.68 16.85 29.15
CA PHE A 95 -28.73 17.81 30.26
C PHE A 95 -30.10 17.84 30.97
N ASN A 96 -31.05 17.02 30.53
CA ASN A 96 -32.42 17.05 31.03
C ASN A 96 -32.58 16.44 32.44
N SER A 97 -31.55 15.75 32.94
CA SER A 97 -31.48 15.23 34.30
C SER A 97 -31.27 16.31 35.36
N TYR A 98 -30.78 17.49 34.98
CA TYR A 98 -30.51 18.57 35.91
C TYR A 98 -31.70 19.54 36.01
N GLU A 99 -32.10 19.87 37.24
CA GLU A 99 -33.15 20.87 37.50
C GLU A 99 -32.68 22.30 37.23
N THR A 100 -31.39 22.57 37.42
CA THR A 100 -30.74 23.84 37.13
C THR A 100 -29.50 23.60 36.26
N ILE A 101 -29.34 24.42 35.22
CA ILE A 101 -28.22 24.36 34.29
C ILE A 101 -27.42 25.65 34.42
N GLU A 102 -26.16 25.54 34.82
CA GLU A 102 -25.20 26.64 34.88
C GLU A 102 -24.24 26.53 33.70
N ILE A 103 -24.29 27.50 32.79
CA ILE A 103 -23.42 27.57 31.62
C ILE A 103 -22.41 28.68 31.86
N LYS A 104 -21.12 28.36 31.77
CA LYS A 104 -20.02 29.30 31.94
C LYS A 104 -19.12 29.29 30.70
N ARG A 105 -18.80 30.46 30.17
CA ARG A 105 -17.77 30.64 29.15
C ARG A 105 -16.63 31.46 29.75
N LYS A 106 -15.41 30.94 29.62
CA LYS A 106 -14.20 31.54 30.16
C LYS A 106 -13.19 31.71 29.04
N ILE A 107 -12.61 32.89 28.91
CA ILE A 107 -11.53 33.17 27.97
C ILE A 107 -10.31 33.68 28.72
N GLU A 108 -9.16 33.20 28.30
CA GLU A 108 -7.87 33.66 28.77
C GLU A 108 -7.10 34.19 27.56
N ARG A 109 -6.45 35.35 27.73
CA ARG A 109 -5.74 36.05 26.66
C ARG A 109 -4.72 35.09 26.01
N GLU A 110 -4.69 35.04 24.68
CA GLU A 110 -3.83 34.16 23.87
C GLU A 110 -4.06 32.63 24.01
N LYS A 111 -4.91 32.16 24.95
CA LYS A 111 -5.19 30.73 25.17
C LYS A 111 -6.57 30.28 24.69
N GLY A 112 -7.41 31.22 24.22
CA GLY A 112 -8.72 30.94 23.64
C GLY A 112 -9.84 30.75 24.68
N SER A 113 -11.05 30.45 24.19
CA SER A 113 -12.25 30.35 25.03
C SER A 113 -12.67 28.90 25.30
N THR A 114 -13.05 28.60 26.54
CA THR A 114 -13.54 27.30 27.00
C THR A 114 -14.96 27.41 27.57
N TYR A 115 -15.78 26.38 27.36
CA TYR A 115 -17.14 26.29 27.89
C TYR A 115 -17.23 25.25 29.00
N TYR A 116 -18.06 25.55 29.99
CA TYR A 116 -18.39 24.67 31.10
C TYR A 116 -19.91 24.62 31.26
N ILE A 117 -20.46 23.42 31.49
CA ILE A 117 -21.84 23.23 31.94
C ILE A 117 -21.77 22.47 33.26
N ASN A 118 -22.36 23.02 34.34
CA ASN A 118 -22.32 22.45 35.68
C ASN A 118 -20.90 22.02 36.09
N ASN A 119 -19.92 22.91 35.88
CA ASN A 119 -18.48 22.72 36.13
C ASN A 119 -17.76 21.64 35.29
N LYS A 120 -18.40 21.05 34.27
CA LYS A 120 -17.76 20.11 33.33
C LYS A 120 -17.42 20.80 32.01
N THR A 121 -16.24 20.53 31.45
CA THR A 121 -15.83 21.07 30.16
C THR A 121 -16.67 20.48 29.04
N VAL A 122 -17.18 21.35 28.16
CA VAL A 122 -18.01 20.95 27.01
C VAL A 122 -17.53 21.62 25.72
N ARG A 123 -17.92 21.07 24.58
CA ARG A 123 -17.59 21.67 23.28
C ARG A 123 -18.53 22.84 23.00
N ALA A 124 -18.03 23.88 22.33
CA ALA A 124 -18.84 25.02 21.92
C ALA A 124 -20.07 24.61 21.09
N LYS A 125 -19.95 23.55 20.29
CA LYS A 125 -21.05 23.00 19.47
C LYS A 125 -22.22 22.50 20.33
N ASP A 126 -21.95 21.92 21.49
CA ASP A 126 -22.99 21.36 22.37
C ASP A 126 -23.80 22.49 23.03
N VAL A 127 -23.12 23.58 23.38
CA VAL A 127 -23.75 24.81 23.92
C VAL A 127 -24.59 25.51 22.84
N HIS A 128 -24.08 25.59 21.61
CA HIS A 128 -24.82 26.17 20.49
C HIS A 128 -26.11 25.39 20.20
N LEU A 129 -26.05 24.05 20.23
CA LEU A 129 -27.22 23.19 20.06
C LEU A 129 -28.24 23.40 21.19
N LEU A 130 -27.77 23.50 22.44
CA LEU A 130 -28.61 23.76 23.61
C LEU A 130 -29.44 25.05 23.46
N PHE A 131 -28.83 26.13 22.98
CA PHE A 131 -29.53 27.40 22.76
C PHE A 131 -30.36 27.44 21.47
N ALA A 132 -29.96 26.71 20.43
CA ALA A 132 -30.73 26.58 19.20
C ALA A 132 -32.08 25.87 19.43
N ASP A 133 -32.08 24.77 20.20
CA ASP A 133 -33.29 24.03 20.56
C ASP A 133 -34.23 24.85 21.47
N ALA A 134 -33.67 25.79 22.24
CA ALA A 134 -34.41 26.72 23.08
C ALA A 134 -34.85 28.01 22.35
N SER A 135 -34.63 28.11 21.03
CA SER A 135 -34.90 29.33 20.23
C SER A 135 -34.26 30.60 20.82
N SER A 136 -33.12 30.45 21.50
CA SER A 136 -32.47 31.48 22.33
C SER A 136 -30.97 31.63 22.02
N GLY A 137 -30.57 31.40 20.76
CA GLY A 137 -29.18 31.56 20.29
C GLY A 137 -28.77 33.02 20.05
N PRO A 138 -27.47 33.29 19.82
CA PRO A 138 -26.90 34.63 19.71
C PRO A 138 -27.40 35.42 18.49
N ASP A 139 -27.73 34.71 17.41
CA ASP A 139 -28.27 35.26 16.17
C ASP A 139 -29.81 35.30 16.13
N THR A 140 -30.48 34.72 17.14
CA THR A 140 -31.94 34.63 17.13
C THR A 140 -32.60 35.99 17.30
N THR A 141 -33.83 36.13 16.80
CA THR A 141 -34.68 37.32 16.96
C THR A 141 -35.01 37.69 18.40
N SER A 142 -34.62 36.86 19.37
CA SER A 142 -34.76 37.13 20.79
C SER A 142 -33.77 38.19 21.31
N ILE A 143 -32.63 38.41 20.63
CA ILE A 143 -31.66 39.44 20.99
C ILE A 143 -31.52 40.43 19.84
N VAL A 144 -32.05 41.64 20.05
CA VAL A 144 -31.93 42.76 19.12
C VAL A 144 -30.82 43.68 19.60
N ALA A 145 -29.64 43.56 19.00
CA ALA A 145 -28.52 44.43 19.28
C ALA A 145 -28.66 45.81 18.62
N GLN A 146 -27.92 46.78 19.14
CA GLN A 146 -27.85 48.12 18.60
C GLN A 146 -27.51 48.10 17.09
N GLY A 147 -28.32 48.78 16.28
CA GLY A 147 -28.15 48.84 14.82
C GLY A 147 -28.70 47.63 14.03
N GLN A 148 -29.14 46.55 14.68
CA GLN A 148 -29.73 45.39 14.00
C GLN A 148 -31.05 45.72 13.30
N VAL A 149 -31.85 46.62 13.87
CA VAL A 149 -33.07 47.16 13.24
C VAL A 149 -32.72 47.89 11.93
N HIS A 150 -31.64 48.68 11.94
CA HIS A 150 -31.16 49.37 10.74
C HIS A 150 -30.61 48.39 9.69
N ARG A 151 -29.85 47.37 10.12
CA ARG A 151 -29.35 46.29 9.26
C ARG A 151 -30.50 45.56 8.57
N LEU A 152 -31.61 45.32 9.27
CA LEU A 152 -32.78 44.68 8.69
C LEU A 152 -33.42 45.52 7.58
N ILE A 153 -33.51 46.85 7.78
CA ILE A 153 -34.08 47.78 6.80
C ILE A 153 -33.25 47.86 5.52
N SER A 154 -31.92 47.78 5.64
CA SER A 154 -30.99 47.86 4.50
C SER A 154 -30.67 46.51 3.86
N SER A 155 -30.97 45.40 4.54
CA SER A 155 -30.72 44.04 4.04
C SER A 155 -31.54 43.69 2.80
N LYS A 156 -30.96 42.85 1.94
CA LYS A 156 -31.64 42.35 0.73
C LYS A 156 -32.74 41.33 1.11
N PRO A 157 -33.75 41.12 0.25
CA PRO A 157 -34.81 40.14 0.52
C PRO A 157 -34.28 38.74 0.86
N GLU A 158 -33.20 38.29 0.22
CA GLU A 158 -32.60 36.97 0.48
C GLU A 158 -32.02 36.87 1.90
N GLU A 159 -31.40 37.95 2.39
CA GLU A 159 -30.84 38.03 3.76
C GLU A 159 -31.95 38.12 4.80
N ARG A 160 -33.03 38.86 4.52
CA ARG A 160 -34.19 38.98 5.42
C ARG A 160 -34.88 37.65 5.68
N ARG A 161 -34.83 36.72 4.72
CA ARG A 161 -35.43 35.39 4.87
C ARG A 161 -34.82 34.59 6.02
N ILE A 162 -33.54 34.82 6.34
CA ILE A 162 -32.86 34.10 7.43
C ILE A 162 -33.65 34.22 8.73
N LEU A 163 -34.32 35.36 8.97
CA LEU A 163 -35.23 35.53 10.12
C LEU A 163 -36.40 34.54 10.14
N LEU A 164 -36.98 34.23 8.97
CA LEU A 164 -38.03 33.23 8.84
C LEU A 164 -37.49 31.82 9.01
N GLU A 165 -36.26 31.55 8.55
CA GLU A 165 -35.62 30.24 8.73
C GLU A 165 -35.33 29.97 10.21
N GLU A 166 -34.86 30.98 10.93
CA GLU A 166 -34.65 30.93 12.37
C GLU A 166 -35.96 30.71 13.12
N ALA A 167 -37.01 31.49 12.81
CA ALA A 167 -38.31 31.31 13.44
C ALA A 167 -38.96 29.98 13.06
N ALA A 168 -38.72 29.43 11.87
CA ALA A 168 -39.20 28.11 11.49
C ALA A 168 -38.38 26.97 12.16
N GLY A 169 -37.27 27.28 12.82
CA GLY A 169 -36.38 26.31 13.46
C GLY A 169 -35.71 25.37 12.47
N ILE A 170 -35.49 25.82 11.23
CA ILE A 170 -34.94 24.98 10.14
C ILE A 170 -33.44 25.20 9.92
N THR A 171 -32.80 26.12 10.64
CA THR A 171 -31.35 26.39 10.53
C THR A 171 -30.52 25.12 10.72
N GLY A 172 -30.93 24.24 11.65
CA GLY A 172 -30.32 22.92 11.85
C GLY A 172 -30.62 21.89 10.75
N LEU A 173 -31.72 22.04 10.01
CA LEU A 173 -32.01 21.21 8.82
C LEU A 173 -31.07 21.59 7.66
N HIS A 174 -30.80 22.88 7.45
CA HIS A 174 -29.85 23.34 6.43
C HIS A 174 -28.44 22.83 6.66
N ALA A 175 -27.95 22.89 7.90
CA ALA A 175 -26.63 22.34 8.26
C ALA A 175 -26.56 20.83 7.98
N ARG A 176 -27.58 20.06 8.39
CA ARG A 176 -27.67 18.62 8.12
C ARG A 176 -27.75 18.31 6.63
N ARG A 177 -28.50 19.11 5.86
CA ARG A 177 -28.59 18.98 4.40
C ARG A 177 -27.23 19.21 3.75
N HIS A 178 -26.55 20.29 4.11
CA HIS A 178 -25.24 20.62 3.55
C HIS A 178 -24.20 19.54 3.86
N GLU A 179 -24.20 18.99 5.07
CA GLU A 179 -23.33 17.87 5.43
C GLU A 179 -23.63 16.61 4.59
N ALA A 180 -24.92 16.29 4.39
CA ALA A 180 -25.33 15.17 3.55
C ALA A 180 -24.95 15.39 2.07
N GLU A 181 -25.07 16.62 1.55
CA GLU A 181 -24.65 17.00 0.20
C GLU A 181 -23.13 16.85 0.01
N LEU A 182 -22.32 17.27 1.00
CA LEU A 182 -20.87 17.08 0.97
C LEU A 182 -20.49 15.59 0.97
N LYS A 183 -21.16 14.77 1.80
CA LYS A 183 -20.97 13.32 1.81
C LYS A 183 -21.38 12.68 0.49
N LEU A 184 -22.50 13.10 -0.08
CA LEU A 184 -22.98 12.63 -1.39
C LEU A 184 -21.96 12.92 -2.48
N LYS A 185 -21.47 14.16 -2.56
CA LYS A 185 -20.46 14.56 -3.56
C LYS A 185 -19.16 13.77 -3.40
N SER A 186 -18.72 13.55 -2.15
CA SER A 186 -17.55 12.71 -1.89
C SER A 186 -17.78 11.26 -2.34
N ALA A 187 -18.96 10.69 -2.10
CA ALA A 187 -19.28 9.33 -2.49
C ALA A 187 -19.34 9.18 -4.02
N GLU A 188 -19.91 10.15 -4.74
CA GLU A 188 -19.96 10.17 -6.20
C GLU A 188 -18.56 10.24 -6.84
N VAL A 189 -17.66 11.05 -6.28
CA VAL A 189 -16.25 11.11 -6.72
C VAL A 189 -15.53 9.78 -6.45
N ASN A 190 -15.76 9.18 -5.30
CA ASN A 190 -15.16 7.87 -4.96
C ASN A 190 -15.68 6.76 -5.89
N LEU A 191 -16.98 6.78 -6.23
CA LEU A 191 -17.57 5.83 -7.17
C LEU A 191 -16.91 5.92 -8.56
N SER A 192 -16.74 7.14 -9.06
CA SER A 192 -16.05 7.39 -10.34
C SER A 192 -14.61 6.85 -10.35
N ARG A 193 -13.85 7.11 -9.29
CA ARG A 193 -12.49 6.56 -9.14
C ARG A 193 -12.47 5.05 -9.07
N LEU A 194 -13.42 4.45 -8.35
CA LEU A 194 -13.53 3.01 -8.22
C LEU A 194 -13.82 2.35 -9.59
N ASP A 195 -14.63 2.99 -10.43
CA ASP A 195 -14.87 2.54 -11.80
C ASP A 195 -13.61 2.52 -12.66
N ASP A 196 -12.77 3.56 -12.57
CA ASP A 196 -11.49 3.61 -13.29
C ASP A 196 -10.52 2.52 -12.82
N ILE A 197 -10.45 2.26 -11.51
CA ILE A 197 -9.62 1.21 -10.92
C ILE A 197 -10.10 -0.18 -11.35
N ILE A 198 -11.41 -0.43 -11.31
CA ILE A 198 -12.01 -1.69 -11.78
C ILE A 198 -11.69 -1.90 -13.26
N LYS A 199 -11.81 -0.86 -14.09
CA LYS A 199 -11.46 -0.95 -15.51
C LYS A 199 -10.00 -1.33 -15.72
N THR A 200 -9.09 -0.67 -14.99
CA THR A 200 -7.66 -0.95 -15.05
C THR A 200 -7.33 -2.41 -14.68
N HIS A 201 -7.93 -2.93 -13.60
CA HIS A 201 -7.74 -4.32 -13.22
C HIS A 201 -8.37 -5.31 -14.20
N LYS A 202 -9.52 -4.98 -14.81
CA LYS A 202 -10.12 -5.80 -15.88
C LYS A 202 -9.20 -5.89 -17.10
N ASP A 203 -8.55 -4.80 -17.48
CA ASP A 203 -7.60 -4.78 -18.59
C ASP A 203 -6.35 -5.62 -18.25
N GLN A 204 -5.81 -5.51 -17.03
CA GLN A 204 -4.74 -6.38 -16.54
C GLN A 204 -5.14 -7.86 -16.57
N TYR A 205 -6.32 -8.19 -16.05
CA TYR A 205 -6.85 -9.56 -16.05
C TYR A 205 -6.98 -10.11 -17.48
N LYS A 206 -7.40 -9.29 -18.44
CA LYS A 206 -7.50 -9.70 -19.85
C LYS A 206 -6.14 -10.05 -20.45
N ILE A 207 -5.08 -9.32 -20.08
CA ILE A 207 -3.71 -9.63 -20.50
C ILE A 207 -3.24 -10.94 -19.86
N LEU A 208 -3.40 -11.07 -18.54
CA LEU A 208 -3.03 -12.27 -17.80
C LEU A 208 -3.77 -13.51 -18.30
N SER A 209 -5.07 -13.40 -18.57
CA SER A 209 -5.88 -14.50 -19.12
C SER A 209 -5.36 -15.01 -20.48
N LYS A 210 -4.78 -14.14 -21.31
CA LYS A 210 -4.11 -14.57 -22.55
C LYS A 210 -2.84 -15.35 -22.24
N GLN A 211 -2.01 -14.85 -21.32
CA GLN A 211 -0.78 -15.52 -20.90
C GLN A 211 -1.06 -16.89 -20.27
N VAL A 212 -2.15 -17.05 -19.52
CA VAL A 212 -2.58 -18.36 -18.98
C VAL A 212 -2.84 -19.35 -20.10
N LYS A 213 -3.58 -18.95 -21.14
CA LYS A 213 -3.86 -19.83 -22.30
C LYS A 213 -2.58 -20.21 -23.05
N GLU A 214 -1.60 -19.31 -23.12
CA GLU A 214 -0.29 -19.59 -23.72
C GLU A 214 0.51 -20.57 -22.86
N ALA A 215 0.49 -20.42 -21.53
CA ALA A 215 1.13 -21.35 -20.59
C ALA A 215 0.51 -22.76 -20.62
N GLU A 216 -0.82 -22.86 -20.68
CA GLU A 216 -1.50 -24.16 -20.85
C GLU A 216 -1.06 -24.83 -22.16
N LYS A 217 -1.06 -24.10 -23.27
CA LYS A 217 -0.57 -24.62 -24.56
C LYS A 217 0.88 -25.09 -24.47
N TYR A 218 1.76 -24.31 -23.87
CA TYR A 218 3.15 -24.70 -23.69
C TYR A 218 3.31 -25.99 -22.90
N LYS A 219 2.57 -26.13 -21.79
CA LYS A 219 2.60 -27.36 -20.98
C LYS A 219 2.18 -28.57 -21.82
N THR A 220 1.08 -28.45 -22.56
CA THR A 220 0.61 -29.55 -23.42
C THR A 220 1.59 -29.92 -24.54
N VAL A 221 2.25 -28.94 -25.17
CA VAL A 221 3.25 -29.20 -26.21
C VAL A 221 4.52 -29.79 -25.61
N LYS A 222 4.96 -29.30 -24.44
CA LYS A 222 6.13 -29.83 -23.73
C LYS A 222 5.92 -31.28 -23.30
N ASP A 223 4.73 -31.61 -22.79
CA ASP A 223 4.38 -32.98 -22.41
C ASP A 223 4.39 -33.91 -23.63
N LYS A 224 3.90 -33.46 -24.80
CA LYS A 224 3.99 -34.22 -26.06
C LYS A 224 5.43 -34.45 -26.50
N ILE A 225 6.28 -33.43 -26.44
CA ILE A 225 7.71 -33.54 -26.78
C ILE A 225 8.38 -34.58 -25.87
N ASN A 226 8.17 -34.45 -24.55
CA ASN A 226 8.76 -35.38 -23.58
C ASN A 226 8.30 -36.83 -23.85
N ASN A 227 7.00 -37.04 -24.12
CA ASN A 227 6.48 -38.37 -24.44
C ASN A 227 7.09 -38.96 -25.73
N LEU A 228 7.27 -38.15 -26.77
CA LEU A 228 7.91 -38.58 -28.02
C LEU A 228 9.40 -38.90 -27.81
N GLU A 229 10.12 -38.10 -27.02
CA GLU A 229 11.53 -38.34 -26.68
C GLU A 229 11.72 -39.62 -25.88
N ILE A 230 10.90 -39.85 -24.84
CA ILE A 230 10.90 -41.09 -24.05
C ILE A 230 10.62 -42.29 -24.96
N THR A 231 9.66 -42.18 -25.88
CA THR A 231 9.33 -43.26 -26.82
C THR A 231 10.51 -43.59 -27.74
N LEU A 232 11.20 -42.58 -28.26
CA LEU A 232 12.40 -42.77 -29.08
C LEU A 232 13.56 -43.42 -28.30
N ILE A 233 13.75 -43.04 -27.03
CA ILE A 233 14.75 -43.66 -26.15
C ILE A 233 14.41 -45.14 -25.91
N LYS A 234 13.14 -45.46 -25.60
CA LYS A 234 12.70 -46.86 -25.45
C LYS A 234 12.99 -47.69 -26.72
N ILE A 235 12.66 -47.16 -27.91
CA ILE A 235 12.94 -47.82 -29.18
C ILE A 235 14.45 -48.06 -29.38
N ARG A 236 15.28 -47.07 -29.05
CA ARG A 236 16.75 -47.19 -29.11
C ARG A 236 17.26 -48.30 -28.19
N CYS A 237 16.77 -48.36 -26.95
CA CYS A 237 17.16 -49.38 -25.98
C CYS A 237 16.79 -50.78 -26.47
N ILE A 238 15.53 -51.00 -26.88
CA ILE A 238 15.07 -52.31 -27.37
C ILE A 238 15.88 -52.74 -28.61
N SER A 239 16.11 -51.83 -29.56
CA SER A 239 16.92 -52.12 -30.75
C SER A 239 18.37 -52.48 -30.42
N ASN A 240 18.97 -51.82 -29.43
CA ASN A 240 20.34 -52.11 -29.00
C ASN A 240 20.42 -53.45 -28.26
N ILE A 241 19.45 -53.78 -27.40
CA ILE A 241 19.35 -55.08 -26.72
C ILE A 241 19.29 -56.22 -27.76
N ASP A 242 18.43 -56.10 -28.77
CA ASP A 242 18.31 -57.10 -29.84
C ASP A 242 19.62 -57.28 -30.64
N LYS A 243 20.31 -56.18 -30.93
CA LYS A 243 21.61 -56.23 -31.62
C LYS A 243 22.70 -56.83 -30.75
N ILE A 244 22.72 -56.53 -29.46
CA ILE A 244 23.65 -57.10 -28.48
C ILE A 244 23.47 -58.61 -28.45
N ASN A 245 22.23 -59.10 -28.29
CA ASN A 245 21.92 -60.53 -28.25
C ASN A 245 22.37 -61.25 -29.53
N LYS A 246 22.04 -60.71 -30.71
CA LYS A 246 22.46 -61.29 -32.00
C LYS A 246 23.98 -61.30 -32.20
N LYS A 247 24.69 -60.28 -31.73
CA LYS A 247 26.16 -60.19 -31.85
C LYS A 247 26.87 -61.06 -30.80
N SER A 248 26.32 -61.20 -29.60
CA SER A 248 26.87 -62.10 -28.57
C SER A 248 26.78 -63.57 -29.00
N GLU A 249 25.65 -63.99 -29.59
CA GLU A 249 25.52 -65.35 -30.16
C GLU A 249 26.54 -65.63 -31.27
N LYS A 250 26.83 -64.64 -32.12
CA LYS A 250 27.88 -64.77 -33.15
C LYS A 250 29.28 -64.85 -32.55
N LEU A 251 29.54 -64.04 -31.51
CA LEU A 251 30.81 -64.05 -30.79
C LEU A 251 31.07 -65.41 -30.13
N GLU A 252 30.05 -66.04 -29.54
CA GLU A 252 30.14 -67.38 -28.98
C GLU A 252 30.53 -68.43 -30.03
N LYS A 253 29.92 -68.38 -31.23
CA LYS A 253 30.26 -69.28 -32.34
C LYS A 253 31.71 -69.11 -32.81
N ILE A 254 32.17 -67.87 -32.96
CA ILE A 254 33.57 -67.60 -33.35
C ILE A 254 34.55 -68.03 -32.25
N ASN A 255 34.17 -67.87 -30.96
CA ASN A 255 34.99 -68.39 -29.86
C ASN A 255 35.10 -69.92 -29.90
N SER A 256 34.02 -70.66 -30.20
CA SER A 256 34.12 -72.11 -30.40
C SER A 256 34.99 -72.48 -31.59
N GLU A 257 34.89 -71.76 -32.72
CA GLU A 257 35.74 -72.00 -33.89
C GLU A 257 37.23 -71.74 -33.59
N ILE A 258 37.56 -70.70 -32.83
CA ILE A 258 38.94 -70.42 -32.42
C ILE A 258 39.48 -71.54 -31.53
N ASN A 259 38.68 -72.05 -30.59
CA ASN A 259 39.09 -73.16 -29.73
C ASN A 259 39.36 -74.43 -30.54
N GLU A 260 38.49 -74.76 -31.51
CA GLU A 260 38.70 -75.90 -32.42
C GLU A 260 39.98 -75.74 -33.26
N ILE A 261 40.25 -74.53 -33.77
CA ILE A 261 41.48 -74.24 -34.51
C ILE A 261 42.71 -74.34 -33.60
N ASP A 262 42.60 -73.96 -32.34
CA ASP A 262 43.68 -74.08 -31.36
C ASP A 262 44.01 -75.53 -31.03
N ASP A 263 43.00 -76.38 -30.82
CA ASP A 263 43.17 -77.82 -30.64
C ASP A 263 43.84 -78.45 -31.87
N LEU A 264 43.45 -78.06 -33.08
CA LEU A 264 44.08 -78.51 -34.33
C LEU A 264 45.53 -78.05 -34.45
N LEU A 265 45.83 -76.79 -34.13
CA LEU A 265 47.18 -76.24 -34.15
C LEU A 265 48.08 -76.92 -33.11
N GLU A 266 47.56 -77.22 -31.93
CA GLU A 266 48.28 -77.96 -30.90
C GLU A 266 48.58 -79.39 -31.34
N ASN A 267 47.61 -80.08 -31.96
CA ASN A 267 47.82 -81.40 -32.54
C ASN A 267 48.89 -81.39 -33.65
N TYR A 268 48.84 -80.45 -34.61
CA TYR A 268 49.86 -80.35 -35.66
C TYR A 268 51.25 -79.96 -35.11
N LYS A 269 51.31 -79.11 -34.08
CA LYS A 269 52.57 -78.79 -33.38
C LYS A 269 53.13 -80.01 -32.65
N ASN A 270 52.29 -80.82 -32.02
CA ASN A 270 52.68 -82.06 -31.36
C ASN A 270 53.17 -83.12 -32.36
N GLU A 271 52.52 -83.26 -33.53
CA GLU A 271 53.00 -84.07 -34.64
C GLU A 271 54.36 -83.58 -35.15
N LYS A 272 54.50 -82.26 -35.37
CA LYS A 272 55.77 -81.65 -35.80
C LYS A 272 56.89 -81.86 -34.77
N ASN A 273 56.60 -81.75 -33.48
CA ASN A 273 57.56 -81.97 -32.39
C ASN A 273 58.04 -83.44 -32.31
N LYS A 274 57.19 -84.41 -32.67
CA LYS A 274 57.63 -85.82 -32.79
C LYS A 274 58.66 -86.00 -33.92
N PHE A 275 58.47 -85.33 -35.06
CA PHE A 275 59.40 -85.37 -36.21
C PHE A 275 60.73 -84.62 -35.95
N LEU A 276 60.73 -83.56 -35.13
CA LEU A 276 61.90 -82.71 -34.84
C LEU A 276 62.86 -83.26 -33.76
N SER A 277 62.60 -84.44 -33.20
CA SER A 277 63.33 -85.03 -32.06
C SER A 277 64.79 -85.47 -32.34
N LYS A 278 65.48 -84.87 -33.32
CA LYS A 278 66.89 -85.12 -33.62
C LYS A 278 67.83 -83.91 -33.76
N ASN A 279 67.45 -82.71 -33.29
CA ASN A 279 68.41 -81.61 -33.08
C ASN A 279 67.85 -80.55 -32.11
N THR A 280 68.31 -80.57 -30.86
CA THR A 280 67.56 -80.00 -29.71
C THR A 280 68.01 -78.64 -29.20
N GLU A 281 69.24 -78.19 -29.43
CA GLU A 281 69.71 -76.93 -28.79
C GLU A 281 69.44 -75.68 -29.65
N LYS A 282 69.86 -75.66 -30.92
CA LYS A 282 69.68 -74.48 -31.80
C LYS A 282 68.21 -74.17 -32.14
N ASN A 283 67.33 -75.19 -32.18
CA ASN A 283 65.89 -74.99 -32.42
C ASN A 283 65.16 -74.40 -31.20
N LYS A 284 65.60 -74.71 -29.98
CA LYS A 284 65.09 -74.10 -28.76
C LYS A 284 65.42 -72.62 -28.72
N GLU A 285 66.68 -72.29 -28.98
CA GLU A 285 67.17 -70.92 -29.01
C GLU A 285 66.45 -70.05 -30.06
N LEU A 286 66.15 -70.61 -31.25
CA LEU A 286 65.36 -69.92 -32.27
C LEU A 286 63.90 -69.67 -31.86
N ASN A 287 63.28 -70.60 -31.12
CA ASN A 287 61.90 -70.43 -30.64
C ASN A 287 61.84 -69.44 -29.47
N ASP A 288 62.81 -69.46 -28.56
CA ASP A 288 62.89 -68.53 -27.43
C ASP A 288 63.04 -67.08 -27.92
N LEU A 289 63.89 -66.84 -28.93
CA LEU A 289 64.04 -65.53 -29.56
C LEU A 289 62.76 -65.05 -30.28
N LYS A 290 61.99 -65.97 -30.89
CA LYS A 290 60.70 -65.62 -31.52
C LYS A 290 59.63 -65.25 -30.49
N ILE A 291 59.60 -65.93 -29.35
CA ILE A 291 58.70 -65.61 -28.23
C ILE A 291 59.07 -64.24 -27.64
N GLU A 292 60.36 -63.96 -27.45
CA GLU A 292 60.84 -62.66 -26.97
C GLU A 292 60.44 -61.52 -27.93
N LYS A 293 60.59 -61.72 -29.24
CA LYS A 293 60.13 -60.77 -30.26
C LYS A 293 58.61 -60.53 -30.17
N GLN A 294 57.82 -61.60 -30.01
CA GLN A 294 56.37 -61.49 -29.89
C GLN A 294 55.94 -60.71 -28.65
N ASN A 295 56.63 -60.90 -27.51
CA ASN A 295 56.37 -60.14 -26.29
C ASN A 295 56.64 -58.63 -26.48
N HIS A 296 57.73 -58.26 -27.16
CA HIS A 296 58.02 -56.86 -27.47
C HIS A 296 57.02 -56.22 -28.46
N LEU A 297 56.46 -57.00 -29.40
CA LEU A 297 55.39 -56.53 -30.29
C LEU A 297 54.10 -56.24 -29.52
N ILE A 298 53.72 -57.12 -28.58
CA ILE A 298 52.55 -56.92 -27.71
C ILE A 298 52.73 -55.68 -26.82
N GLU A 299 53.94 -55.48 -26.27
CA GLU A 299 54.27 -54.31 -25.44
C GLU A 299 54.19 -52.99 -26.25
N LYS A 300 54.67 -53.00 -27.50
CA LYS A 300 54.55 -51.88 -28.44
C LYS A 300 53.08 -51.53 -28.73
N GLN A 301 52.23 -52.55 -28.92
CA GLN A 301 50.79 -52.37 -29.15
C GLN A 301 50.11 -51.73 -27.93
N LYS A 302 50.38 -52.23 -26.71
CA LYS A 302 49.83 -51.66 -25.46
C LYS A 302 50.19 -50.18 -25.28
N ASN A 303 51.42 -49.81 -25.58
CA ASN A 303 51.87 -48.42 -25.52
C ASN A 303 51.15 -47.51 -26.54
N LEU A 304 50.79 -48.03 -27.73
CA LEU A 304 50.01 -47.29 -28.73
C LEU A 304 48.56 -47.05 -28.26
N ASP A 305 47.94 -48.06 -27.64
CA ASP A 305 46.59 -47.93 -27.08
C ASP A 305 46.55 -46.92 -25.92
N GLU A 306 47.60 -46.88 -25.09
CA GLU A 306 47.74 -45.89 -24.00
C GLU A 306 47.86 -44.46 -24.54
N ILE A 307 48.61 -44.25 -25.62
CA ILE A 307 48.70 -42.94 -26.30
C ILE A 307 47.32 -42.49 -26.80
N ASN A 308 46.54 -43.39 -27.41
CA ASN A 308 45.20 -43.08 -27.90
C ASN A 308 44.25 -42.71 -26.75
N ARG A 309 44.29 -43.43 -25.62
CA ARG A 309 43.50 -43.12 -24.42
C ARG A 309 43.84 -41.73 -23.84
N ILE A 310 45.13 -41.41 -23.73
CA ILE A 310 45.58 -40.09 -23.26
C ILE A 310 45.15 -38.98 -24.23
N SER A 311 45.12 -39.24 -25.54
CA SER A 311 44.64 -38.28 -26.54
C SER A 311 43.16 -37.95 -26.35
N ILE A 312 42.31 -38.98 -26.19
CA ILE A 312 40.87 -38.81 -25.95
C ILE A 312 40.63 -38.03 -24.65
N GLN A 313 41.38 -38.34 -23.58
CA GLN A 313 41.30 -37.59 -22.32
C GLN A 313 41.67 -36.11 -22.48
N LYS A 314 42.73 -35.79 -23.24
CA LYS A 314 43.10 -34.39 -23.54
C LYS A 314 42.01 -33.64 -24.28
N ASP A 315 41.37 -34.26 -25.26
CA ASP A 315 40.32 -33.60 -26.04
C ASP A 315 39.06 -33.36 -25.20
N ASN A 316 38.70 -34.31 -24.33
CA ASN A 316 37.62 -34.11 -23.35
C ASN A 316 37.92 -32.96 -22.37
N LEU A 317 39.14 -32.86 -21.85
CA LEU A 317 39.55 -31.77 -20.96
C LEU A 317 39.56 -30.41 -21.67
N LYS A 318 39.97 -30.35 -22.95
CA LYS A 318 39.87 -29.13 -23.76
C LYS A 318 38.42 -28.69 -23.98
N ASN A 319 37.53 -29.61 -24.32
CA ASN A 319 36.11 -29.30 -24.51
C ASN A 319 35.48 -28.79 -23.20
N ARG A 320 35.90 -29.33 -22.05
CA ARG A 320 35.48 -28.84 -20.75
C ARG A 320 36.01 -27.43 -20.45
N LEU A 321 37.26 -27.13 -20.81
CA LEU A 321 37.84 -25.79 -20.68
C LEU A 321 37.11 -24.77 -21.56
N THR A 322 36.75 -25.13 -22.80
CA THR A 322 35.98 -24.22 -23.66
C THR A 322 34.62 -23.91 -23.06
N GLN A 323 33.91 -24.91 -22.53
CA GLN A 323 32.62 -24.71 -21.86
C GLN A 323 32.75 -23.81 -20.62
N LEU A 324 33.73 -24.08 -19.75
CA LEU A 324 34.00 -23.26 -18.56
C LEU A 324 34.34 -21.81 -18.94
N SER A 325 35.11 -21.61 -20.02
CA SER A 325 35.48 -20.26 -20.49
C SER A 325 34.26 -19.47 -21.00
N GLU A 326 33.33 -20.14 -21.69
CA GLU A 326 32.06 -19.56 -22.15
C GLU A 326 31.14 -19.23 -20.97
N ASP A 327 31.06 -20.09 -19.97
CA ASP A 327 30.31 -19.86 -18.73
C ASP A 327 30.83 -18.65 -17.97
N ILE A 328 32.14 -18.56 -17.77
CA ILE A 328 32.78 -17.40 -17.12
C ILE A 328 32.49 -16.10 -17.89
N LEU A 329 32.53 -16.15 -19.23
CA LEU A 329 32.25 -14.98 -20.06
C LEU A 329 30.78 -14.55 -19.98
N ARG A 330 29.84 -15.50 -19.91
CA ARG A 330 28.41 -15.22 -19.67
C ARG A 330 28.18 -14.59 -18.30
N GLU A 331 28.77 -15.14 -17.26
CA GLU A 331 28.65 -14.61 -15.89
C GLU A 331 29.26 -13.22 -15.75
N LYS A 332 30.39 -12.95 -16.40
CA LYS A 332 30.98 -11.60 -16.46
C LYS A 332 30.04 -10.58 -17.09
N LYS A 333 29.42 -10.90 -18.23
CA LYS A 333 28.44 -10.01 -18.88
C LYS A 333 27.23 -9.74 -17.99
N PHE A 334 26.69 -10.78 -17.35
CA PHE A 334 25.58 -10.62 -16.40
C PHE A 334 25.94 -9.69 -15.24
N LEU A 335 27.17 -9.78 -14.73
CA LEU A 335 27.68 -8.95 -13.65
C LEU A 335 27.85 -7.48 -14.08
N GLU A 336 28.28 -7.23 -15.32
CA GLU A 336 28.33 -5.88 -15.91
C GLU A 336 26.92 -5.26 -16.02
N ASP A 337 25.94 -5.98 -16.56
CA ASP A 337 24.55 -5.53 -16.71
C ASP A 337 23.87 -5.27 -15.35
N ALA A 338 24.12 -6.14 -14.37
CA ALA A 338 23.60 -5.98 -13.02
C ALA A 338 24.20 -4.76 -12.32
N ASN A 339 25.52 -4.51 -12.45
CA ASN A 339 26.16 -3.31 -11.92
C ASN A 339 25.63 -2.03 -12.59
N PHE A 340 25.39 -2.06 -13.90
CA PHE A 340 24.80 -0.93 -14.60
C PHE A 340 23.40 -0.60 -14.06
N SER A 341 22.57 -1.63 -13.89
CA SER A 341 21.22 -1.50 -13.32
C SER A 341 21.24 -0.94 -11.89
N LEU A 342 22.17 -1.41 -11.05
CA LEU A 342 22.35 -0.93 -9.68
C LEU A 342 22.79 0.54 -9.64
N SER A 343 23.67 0.97 -10.55
CA SER A 343 24.08 2.37 -10.66
C SER A 343 22.92 3.30 -11.07
N LYS A 344 21.99 2.79 -11.90
CA LYS A 344 20.79 3.53 -12.31
C LYS A 344 19.81 3.67 -11.16
N LEU A 345 19.59 2.61 -10.37
CA LEU A 345 18.76 2.65 -9.17
C LEU A 345 19.30 3.64 -8.14
N GLN A 346 20.63 3.67 -7.90
CA GLN A 346 21.25 4.66 -7.01
C GLN A 346 21.00 6.10 -7.45
N LYS A 347 21.09 6.39 -8.76
CA LYS A 347 20.76 7.73 -9.30
C LYS A 347 19.30 8.09 -9.08
N ASN A 348 18.38 7.13 -9.23
CA ASN A 348 16.95 7.36 -9.01
C ASN A 348 16.65 7.65 -7.53
N ILE A 349 17.22 6.87 -6.60
CA ILE A 349 17.12 7.11 -5.16
C ILE A 349 17.64 8.50 -4.81
N PHE A 350 18.79 8.90 -5.36
CA PHE A 350 19.37 10.23 -5.12
C PHE A 350 18.47 11.38 -5.61
N ASN A 351 17.82 11.22 -6.76
CA ASN A 351 16.94 12.26 -7.30
C ASN A 351 15.65 12.40 -6.48
N GLU A 352 15.02 11.29 -6.11
CA GLU A 352 13.78 11.31 -5.31
C GLU A 352 14.02 11.77 -3.87
N THR A 353 15.15 11.40 -3.25
CA THR A 353 15.54 11.93 -1.92
C THR A 353 15.74 13.44 -1.96
N LYS A 354 16.38 13.96 -3.01
CA LYS A 354 16.55 15.41 -3.21
C LYS A 354 15.23 16.15 -3.41
N GLU A 355 14.27 15.57 -4.13
CA GLU A 355 12.92 16.14 -4.27
C GLU A 355 12.15 16.16 -2.94
N LEU A 356 12.28 15.11 -2.12
CA LEU A 356 11.68 15.08 -0.79
C LEU A 356 12.26 16.16 0.11
N ASP A 357 13.59 16.32 0.14
CA ASP A 357 14.25 17.36 0.94
C ASP A 357 13.79 18.77 0.54
N MET A 358 13.58 19.03 -0.76
CA MET A 358 13.01 20.31 -1.22
C MET A 358 11.56 20.52 -0.78
N LYS A 359 10.73 19.47 -0.77
CA LYS A 359 9.34 19.55 -0.30
C LYS A 359 9.25 19.75 1.21
N ILE A 360 10.16 19.14 1.97
CA ILE A 360 10.29 19.29 3.43
C ILE A 360 10.73 20.72 3.80
N SER A 361 11.61 21.33 3.01
CA SER A 361 12.01 22.73 3.16
C SER A 361 10.84 23.72 3.10
N ASN A 362 9.84 23.45 2.25
CA ASN A 362 8.77 24.40 1.90
C ASN A 362 7.49 24.30 2.76
N THR A 363 7.44 23.43 3.78
CA THR A 363 6.26 23.27 4.64
C THR A 363 6.41 24.04 5.97
N GLU A 364 5.65 25.13 6.13
CA GLU A 364 5.82 26.19 7.16
C GLU A 364 5.19 25.90 8.55
N LYS A 365 5.03 24.65 9.00
CA LYS A 365 4.51 24.35 10.35
C LYS A 365 5.56 23.76 11.28
N ASN A 366 6.04 24.56 12.23
CA ASN A 366 7.15 24.23 13.14
C ASN A 366 6.91 23.00 14.04
N SER A 367 5.67 22.67 14.42
CA SER A 367 5.39 21.50 15.29
C SER A 367 5.55 20.16 14.58
N ASP A 368 5.22 20.10 13.28
CA ASP A 368 5.33 18.88 12.50
C ASP A 368 6.78 18.64 12.06
N LYS A 369 7.53 19.72 11.86
CA LYS A 369 8.96 19.70 11.50
C LYS A 369 9.82 19.09 12.60
N GLU A 370 9.56 19.41 13.86
CA GLU A 370 10.31 18.89 15.01
C GLU A 370 10.03 17.39 15.26
N ASN A 371 8.77 16.98 15.14
CA ASN A 371 8.37 15.58 15.21
C ASN A 371 8.98 14.75 14.06
N PHE A 372 9.02 15.30 12.84
CA PHE A 372 9.65 14.63 11.69
C PHE A 372 11.18 14.54 11.81
N ILE A 373 11.85 15.57 12.35
CA ILE A 373 13.31 15.55 12.56
C ILE A 373 13.68 14.49 13.60
N ASN A 374 12.93 14.38 14.69
CA ASN A 374 13.16 13.36 15.71
C ASN A 374 12.94 11.95 15.13
N LEU A 375 11.88 11.77 14.33
CA LEU A 375 11.60 10.49 13.70
C LEU A 375 12.63 10.10 12.63
N LYS A 376 13.14 11.07 11.85
CA LYS A 376 14.24 10.86 10.89
C LYS A 376 15.50 10.38 11.62
N LYS A 377 15.82 10.96 12.78
CA LYS A 377 16.92 10.50 13.63
C LYS A 377 16.70 9.07 14.14
N ASP A 378 15.49 8.71 14.53
CA ASP A 378 15.18 7.36 14.99
C ASP A 378 15.35 6.33 13.86
N ILE A 379 14.90 6.66 12.65
CA ILE A 379 15.09 5.83 11.46
C ILE A 379 16.59 5.70 11.10
N GLU A 380 17.34 6.80 11.10
CA GLU A 380 18.80 6.76 10.84
C GLU A 380 19.54 5.90 11.88
N ASN A 381 19.09 5.91 13.14
CA ASN A 381 19.66 5.08 14.18
C ASN A 381 19.34 3.60 13.99
N GLU A 382 18.13 3.25 13.56
CA GLU A 382 17.76 1.86 13.22
C GLU A 382 18.48 1.36 11.97
N ILE A 383 18.65 2.20 10.93
CA ILE A 383 19.45 1.86 9.74
C ILE A 383 20.89 1.57 10.14
N LYS A 384 21.52 2.38 10.99
CA LYS A 384 22.88 2.12 11.50
C LYS A 384 22.99 0.80 12.27
N LYS A 385 21.95 0.42 13.03
CA LYS A 385 21.92 -0.90 13.69
C LYS A 385 21.86 -2.04 12.67
N ILE A 386 21.09 -1.88 11.60
CA ILE A 386 21.00 -2.86 10.51
C ILE A 386 22.35 -2.98 9.78
N GLU A 387 22.99 -1.87 9.42
CA GLU A 387 24.33 -1.86 8.82
C GLU A 387 25.37 -2.53 9.71
N PHE A 388 25.31 -2.29 11.02
CA PHE A 388 26.18 -2.97 11.99
C PHE A 388 25.93 -4.49 12.05
N ILE A 389 24.67 -4.93 12.00
CA ILE A 389 24.33 -6.37 11.98
C ILE A 389 24.81 -7.02 10.66
N ILE A 390 24.64 -6.33 9.52
CA ILE A 390 25.09 -6.82 8.21
C ILE A 390 26.62 -6.94 8.19
N SER A 391 27.35 -5.93 8.67
CA SER A 391 28.82 -6.00 8.75
C SER A 391 29.29 -7.16 9.63
N LYS A 392 28.62 -7.40 10.76
CA LYS A 392 28.94 -8.51 11.66
C LYS A 392 28.57 -9.88 11.08
N SER A 393 27.49 -9.96 10.30
CA SER A 393 27.12 -11.14 9.51
C SER A 393 28.16 -11.44 8.43
N ASN A 394 28.68 -10.41 7.76
CA ASN A 394 29.72 -10.57 6.73
C ASN A 394 31.06 -10.98 7.34
N GLU A 395 31.43 -10.45 8.51
CA GLU A 395 32.60 -10.89 9.28
C GLU A 395 32.46 -12.35 9.77
N LEU A 396 31.25 -12.76 10.16
CA LEU A 396 30.95 -14.16 10.50
C LEU A 396 31.02 -15.06 9.26
N ASN A 397 30.54 -14.62 8.10
CA ASN A 397 30.65 -15.36 6.84
C ASN A 397 32.11 -15.53 6.39
N SER A 398 32.97 -14.53 6.59
CA SER A 398 34.39 -14.67 6.31
C SER A 398 35.06 -15.67 7.27
N LYS A 399 34.69 -15.64 8.56
CA LYS A 399 35.13 -16.63 9.55
C LYS A 399 34.60 -18.04 9.25
N ILE A 400 33.39 -18.17 8.70
CA ILE A 400 32.83 -19.44 8.24
C ILE A 400 33.66 -19.99 7.08
N ASN A 401 34.04 -19.16 6.11
CA ASN A 401 34.90 -19.59 5.00
C ASN A 401 36.29 -20.02 5.48
N ASP A 402 36.86 -19.31 6.46
CA ASP A 402 38.12 -19.70 7.11
C ASP A 402 38.00 -21.00 7.93
N LEU A 403 36.86 -21.25 8.59
CA LEU A 403 36.63 -22.46 9.40
C LEU A 403 36.22 -23.68 8.58
N ILE A 404 35.54 -23.49 7.44
CA ILE A 404 35.23 -24.56 6.46
C ILE A 404 36.53 -25.16 5.91
N SER A 405 37.62 -24.38 5.86
CA SER A 405 38.96 -24.89 5.52
C SER A 405 39.60 -25.77 6.62
N LYS A 406 39.06 -25.79 7.86
CA LYS A 406 39.78 -26.36 9.02
C LYS A 406 39.13 -27.50 9.83
N ASN A 407 37.81 -27.73 9.89
CA ASN A 407 37.20 -29.04 10.29
C ASN A 407 35.67 -28.99 10.48
N LYS A 408 35.02 -30.16 10.29
CA LYS A 408 33.57 -30.38 10.22
C LYS A 408 32.78 -30.40 11.54
N GLU A 409 33.37 -30.21 12.72
CA GLU A 409 32.66 -30.38 14.01
C GLU A 409 32.17 -29.10 14.69
N LEU A 410 32.44 -27.90 14.15
CA LEU A 410 32.00 -26.62 14.74
C LEU A 410 30.80 -25.97 14.03
N ILE A 411 30.20 -26.64 13.03
CA ILE A 411 29.15 -26.07 12.16
C ILE A 411 27.82 -25.85 12.90
N ASN A 412 27.49 -26.69 13.89
CA ASN A 412 26.19 -26.64 14.58
C ASN A 412 25.98 -25.42 15.50
N PRO A 413 26.93 -25.00 16.37
CA PRO A 413 26.71 -23.82 17.22
C PRO A 413 26.62 -22.53 16.41
N ILE A 414 27.29 -22.43 15.26
CA ILE A 414 27.29 -21.22 14.41
C ILE A 414 25.99 -21.11 13.60
N LYS A 415 25.43 -22.23 13.14
CA LYS A 415 24.12 -22.24 12.46
C LYS A 415 23.00 -21.77 13.39
N ASN A 416 23.04 -22.17 14.66
CA ASN A 416 22.12 -21.66 15.68
C ASN A 416 22.27 -20.15 15.91
N THR A 417 23.50 -19.59 15.88
CA THR A 417 23.67 -18.13 15.97
C THR A 417 23.13 -17.38 14.76
N PHE A 418 23.18 -17.98 13.57
CA PHE A 418 22.63 -17.42 12.34
C PHE A 418 21.09 -17.38 12.37
N ASP A 419 20.46 -18.43 12.89
CA ASP A 419 19.00 -18.49 13.05
C ASP A 419 18.52 -17.44 14.07
N ILE A 420 19.23 -17.25 15.20
CA ILE A 420 18.93 -16.20 16.19
C ILE A 420 19.07 -14.79 15.60
N ILE A 421 20.07 -14.56 14.74
CA ILE A 421 20.27 -13.27 14.08
C ILE A 421 19.15 -13.02 13.05
N SER A 422 18.76 -14.05 12.30
CA SER A 422 17.67 -13.99 11.34
C SER A 422 16.31 -13.72 12.01
N GLU A 423 16.08 -14.31 13.19
CA GLU A 423 14.88 -14.05 14.01
C GLU A 423 14.87 -12.61 14.56
N LYS A 424 16.03 -12.08 14.99
CA LYS A 424 16.15 -10.66 15.39
C LYS A 424 15.93 -9.70 14.22
N ILE A 425 16.45 -10.01 13.04
CA ILE A 425 16.22 -9.22 11.82
C ILE A 425 14.72 -9.20 11.48
N ASN A 426 14.03 -10.34 11.54
CA ASN A 426 12.60 -10.42 11.29
C ASN A 426 11.77 -9.64 12.33
N ASN A 427 12.13 -9.70 13.62
CA ASN A 427 11.46 -8.92 14.66
C ASN A 427 11.65 -7.41 14.49
N ILE A 428 12.84 -6.96 14.08
CA ILE A 428 13.06 -5.56 13.75
C ILE A 428 12.25 -5.16 12.50
N PHE A 429 12.23 -6.01 11.46
CA PHE A 429 11.42 -5.76 10.26
C PHE A 429 9.93 -5.63 10.58
N THR A 430 9.38 -6.48 11.44
CA THR A 430 7.96 -6.39 11.86
C THR A 430 7.68 -5.12 12.66
N SER A 431 8.58 -4.71 13.56
CA SER A 431 8.44 -3.42 14.26
C SER A 431 8.49 -2.22 13.30
N PHE A 432 9.33 -2.30 12.27
CA PHE A 432 9.45 -1.31 11.21
C PHE A 432 8.19 -1.24 10.32
N THR A 433 7.55 -2.39 10.05
CA THR A 433 6.24 -2.43 9.35
C THR A 433 5.10 -1.82 10.17
N GLY A 434 5.18 -1.84 11.50
CA GLY A 434 4.24 -1.14 12.38
C GLY A 434 4.36 0.39 12.27
N ILE A 435 5.58 0.90 12.21
CA ILE A 435 5.88 2.33 11.99
C ILE A 435 5.47 2.76 10.57
N LYS A 436 5.69 1.90 9.56
CA LYS A 436 5.28 2.05 8.15
C LYS A 436 3.77 2.30 7.97
N ASN A 437 2.92 1.56 8.69
CA ASN A 437 1.46 1.70 8.57
C ASN A 437 0.91 3.02 9.08
N ASN A 438 1.63 3.72 9.97
CA ASN A 438 1.25 5.06 10.44
C ASN A 438 1.69 6.16 9.46
N PHE A 439 2.67 5.90 8.58
CA PHE A 439 3.28 6.88 7.68
C PHE A 439 2.72 6.89 6.24
N SER A 440 2.03 5.82 5.83
CA SER A 440 1.46 5.64 4.47
C SER A 440 0.37 6.65 4.07
N LYS A 441 0.07 7.63 4.93
CA LYS A 441 -0.92 8.68 4.66
C LYS A 441 -0.33 9.99 4.13
N LEU A 442 1.01 10.17 4.08
CA LEU A 442 1.55 11.54 3.94
C LEU A 442 2.55 11.89 2.82
N THR A 443 3.32 11.02 2.15
CA THR A 443 4.21 11.47 1.03
C THR A 443 4.75 10.32 0.14
N ASN A 444 5.40 10.68 -1.00
CA ASN A 444 6.11 9.84 -2.01
C ASN A 444 7.20 8.86 -1.46
N LEU A 445 7.24 8.59 -0.16
CA LEU A 445 8.22 7.72 0.51
C LEU A 445 8.18 6.27 0.01
N ASP A 446 7.01 5.78 -0.42
CA ASP A 446 6.86 4.41 -0.94
C ASP A 446 7.77 4.15 -2.14
N LYS A 447 7.95 5.12 -3.05
CA LYS A 447 8.81 4.94 -4.23
C LYS A 447 10.29 4.82 -3.89
N ILE A 448 10.77 5.57 -2.89
CA ILE A 448 12.17 5.48 -2.47
C ILE A 448 12.43 4.14 -1.80
N PHE A 449 11.49 3.69 -0.97
CA PHE A 449 11.57 2.39 -0.33
C PHE A 449 11.53 1.24 -1.34
N ASP A 450 10.67 1.33 -2.37
CA ASP A 450 10.63 0.34 -3.46
C ASP A 450 11.98 0.28 -4.20
N PHE A 451 12.60 1.43 -4.48
CA PHE A 451 13.94 1.48 -5.10
C PHE A 451 15.05 0.94 -4.19
N GLU A 452 14.99 1.18 -2.88
CA GLU A 452 15.94 0.61 -1.90
C GLU A 452 15.78 -0.91 -1.74
N GLU A 453 14.55 -1.42 -1.76
CA GLU A 453 14.29 -2.86 -1.74
C GLU A 453 14.82 -3.54 -3.01
N GLU A 454 14.59 -2.93 -4.18
CA GLU A 454 15.17 -3.39 -5.44
C GLU A 454 16.70 -3.32 -5.43
N HIS A 455 17.29 -2.25 -4.89
CA HIS A 455 18.74 -2.10 -4.75
C HIS A 455 19.35 -3.22 -3.91
N ALA A 456 18.73 -3.54 -2.77
CA ALA A 456 19.17 -4.63 -1.90
C ALA A 456 19.11 -6.00 -2.60
N LYS A 457 18.03 -6.26 -3.36
CA LYS A 457 17.89 -7.51 -4.15
C LYS A 457 18.98 -7.63 -5.22
N TRP A 458 19.23 -6.55 -5.98
CA TRP A 458 20.27 -6.53 -7.01
C TRP A 458 21.69 -6.64 -6.42
N SER A 459 21.94 -6.01 -5.28
CA SER A 459 23.22 -6.09 -4.56
C SER A 459 23.54 -7.52 -4.13
N LYS A 460 22.57 -8.21 -3.51
CA LYS A 460 22.71 -9.61 -3.11
C LYS A 460 22.97 -10.52 -4.32
N ARG A 461 22.23 -10.32 -5.41
CA ARG A 461 22.41 -11.09 -6.65
C ARG A 461 23.80 -10.92 -7.25
N ILE A 462 24.37 -9.72 -7.23
CA ILE A 462 25.76 -9.47 -7.67
C ILE A 462 26.76 -10.21 -6.79
N GLU A 463 26.55 -10.26 -5.47
CA GLU A 463 27.42 -10.99 -4.54
C GLU A 463 27.39 -12.50 -4.81
N ASP A 464 26.20 -13.08 -4.98
CA ASP A 464 26.03 -14.51 -5.28
C ASP A 464 26.66 -14.87 -6.64
N THR A 465 26.50 -14.00 -7.65
CA THR A 465 27.12 -14.16 -8.98
C THR A 465 28.65 -14.10 -8.90
N LYS A 466 29.21 -13.19 -8.08
CA LYS A 466 30.67 -13.12 -7.86
C LYS A 466 31.23 -14.40 -7.24
N LYS A 467 30.51 -14.99 -6.28
CA LYS A 467 30.89 -16.28 -5.69
C LYS A 467 30.90 -17.39 -6.75
N HIS A 468 29.82 -17.50 -7.52
CA HIS A 468 29.73 -18.48 -8.60
C HIS A 468 30.84 -18.32 -9.66
N MET A 469 31.15 -17.08 -10.05
CA MET A 469 32.23 -16.80 -11.01
C MET A 469 33.61 -17.22 -10.46
N ASN A 470 33.88 -16.99 -9.17
CA ASN A 470 35.13 -17.43 -8.56
C ASN A 470 35.25 -18.96 -8.54
N ASP A 471 34.17 -19.69 -8.21
CA ASP A 471 34.15 -21.16 -8.24
C ASP A 471 34.45 -21.70 -9.64
N LEU A 472 33.89 -21.07 -10.69
CA LEU A 472 34.16 -21.43 -12.08
C LEU A 472 35.63 -21.18 -12.47
N MET A 473 36.21 -20.05 -12.05
CA MET A 473 37.62 -19.73 -12.31
C MET A 473 38.58 -20.67 -11.58
N GLU A 474 38.24 -21.16 -10.38
CA GLU A 474 39.02 -22.19 -9.69
C GLU A 474 38.97 -23.54 -10.42
N ARG A 475 37.79 -23.94 -10.91
CA ARG A 475 37.63 -25.17 -11.71
C ARG A 475 38.37 -25.09 -13.05
N GLU A 476 38.38 -23.93 -13.70
CA GLU A 476 39.15 -23.68 -14.92
C GLU A 476 40.66 -23.84 -14.66
N LYS A 477 41.18 -23.24 -13.57
CA LYS A 477 42.58 -23.42 -13.16
C LYS A 477 42.93 -24.87 -12.87
N PHE A 478 42.08 -25.58 -12.15
CA PHE A 478 42.29 -27.01 -11.85
C PHE A 478 42.36 -27.85 -13.14
N THR A 479 41.41 -27.64 -14.06
CA THR A 479 41.34 -28.38 -15.33
C THR A 479 42.54 -28.06 -16.24
N ASN A 480 43.02 -26.80 -16.22
CA ASN A 480 44.24 -26.42 -16.94
C ASN A 480 45.49 -27.12 -16.39
N ASN A 481 45.63 -27.23 -15.07
CA ASN A 481 46.75 -27.96 -14.46
C ASN A 481 46.74 -29.46 -14.82
N GLU A 482 45.56 -30.10 -14.88
CA GLU A 482 45.45 -31.49 -15.33
C GLU A 482 45.88 -31.66 -16.79
N LEU A 483 45.50 -30.72 -17.67
CA LEU A 483 45.90 -30.72 -19.08
C LEU A 483 47.42 -30.57 -19.23
N GLU A 484 48.04 -29.72 -18.42
CA GLU A 484 49.48 -29.48 -18.41
C GLU A 484 50.25 -30.74 -17.96
N ASN A 485 49.78 -31.42 -16.92
CA ASN A 485 50.35 -32.69 -16.43
C ASN A 485 50.31 -33.82 -17.48
N LEU A 486 49.34 -33.80 -18.40
CA LEU A 486 49.22 -34.79 -19.47
C LEU A 486 50.04 -34.42 -20.71
N LYS A 487 50.61 -33.22 -20.80
CA LYS A 487 51.24 -32.70 -22.02
C LYS A 487 52.42 -33.55 -22.50
N ASN A 488 53.30 -33.96 -21.57
CA ASN A 488 54.59 -34.61 -21.89
C ASN A 488 54.55 -36.15 -21.95
N LYS A 489 53.55 -36.79 -21.33
CA LYS A 489 53.44 -38.26 -21.27
C LYS A 489 53.45 -38.98 -22.64
N PRO A 490 52.77 -38.48 -23.69
CA PRO A 490 52.79 -39.15 -25.00
C PRO A 490 54.17 -39.17 -25.67
N GLU A 491 55.01 -38.15 -25.45
CA GLU A 491 56.37 -38.12 -26.01
C GLU A 491 57.31 -39.10 -25.31
N GLU A 492 57.16 -39.29 -24.00
CA GLU A 492 57.89 -40.29 -23.23
C GLU A 492 57.57 -41.71 -23.70
N ILE A 493 56.30 -42.01 -23.94
CA ILE A 493 55.86 -43.33 -24.44
C ILE A 493 56.35 -43.56 -25.88
N LYS A 494 56.35 -42.52 -26.74
CA LYS A 494 56.93 -42.61 -28.09
C LYS A 494 58.42 -42.96 -28.08
N LYS A 495 59.21 -42.38 -27.16
CA LYS A 495 60.64 -42.73 -26.99
C LYS A 495 60.84 -44.18 -26.52
N LYS A 496 59.95 -44.71 -25.65
CA LYS A 496 59.97 -46.12 -25.26
C LYS A 496 59.68 -47.03 -26.45
N ASN A 497 58.73 -46.66 -27.31
CA ASN A 497 58.39 -47.42 -28.51
C ASN A 497 59.53 -47.45 -29.55
N SER A 498 60.25 -46.34 -29.77
CA SER A 498 61.43 -46.35 -30.67
C SER A 498 62.54 -47.27 -30.15
N ASN A 499 62.74 -47.34 -28.83
CA ASN A 499 63.68 -48.26 -28.23
C ASN A 499 63.25 -49.73 -28.40
N LEU A 500 61.97 -50.04 -28.20
CA LEU A 500 61.43 -51.37 -28.46
C LEU A 500 61.58 -51.77 -29.94
N GLU A 501 61.35 -50.83 -30.85
CA GLU A 501 61.49 -51.05 -32.30
C GLU A 501 62.93 -51.39 -32.69
N SER A 502 63.93 -50.71 -32.12
CA SER A 502 65.34 -51.08 -32.30
C SER A 502 65.68 -52.48 -31.79
N LYS A 503 65.10 -52.90 -30.65
CA LYS A 503 65.28 -54.25 -30.11
C LYS A 503 64.64 -55.32 -30.99
N ILE A 504 63.46 -55.04 -31.56
CA ILE A 504 62.76 -55.95 -32.48
C ILE A 504 63.59 -56.15 -33.75
N ILE A 505 64.19 -55.10 -34.30
CA ILE A 505 65.06 -55.19 -35.49
C ILE A 505 66.28 -56.07 -35.20
N LEU A 506 66.94 -55.87 -34.04
CA LEU A 506 68.09 -56.69 -33.64
C LEU A 506 67.72 -58.17 -33.43
N LEU A 507 66.53 -58.44 -32.85
CA LEU A 507 66.01 -59.80 -32.72
C LEU A 507 65.71 -60.41 -34.10
N ASP A 508 65.20 -59.63 -35.05
CA ASP A 508 64.95 -60.09 -36.42
C ASP A 508 66.22 -60.47 -37.16
N GLU A 509 67.29 -59.69 -37.00
CA GLU A 509 68.60 -60.01 -37.57
C GLU A 509 69.14 -61.32 -36.99
N LYS A 510 69.01 -61.53 -35.67
CA LYS A 510 69.42 -62.78 -34.98
C LYS A 510 68.57 -63.99 -35.37
N ILE A 511 67.25 -63.83 -35.48
CA ILE A 511 66.35 -64.90 -35.93
C ILE A 511 66.68 -65.28 -37.37
N ASN A 512 66.93 -64.30 -38.24
CA ASN A 512 67.27 -64.53 -39.63
C ASN A 512 68.64 -65.22 -39.80
N SER A 513 69.65 -64.88 -38.99
CA SER A 513 70.95 -65.57 -39.04
C SER A 513 70.86 -67.02 -38.53
N LEU A 514 70.20 -67.25 -37.39
CA LEU A 514 69.99 -68.59 -36.84
C LEU A 514 69.11 -69.47 -37.74
N SER A 515 68.10 -68.88 -38.39
CA SER A 515 67.24 -69.61 -39.33
C SER A 515 67.98 -70.10 -40.59
N LYS A 516 69.08 -69.44 -40.99
CA LYS A 516 69.93 -69.87 -42.11
C LYS A 516 70.90 -71.00 -41.73
N GLU A 517 71.26 -71.11 -40.46
CA GLU A 517 72.15 -72.18 -39.96
C GLU A 517 71.44 -73.50 -39.68
N VAL A 518 70.11 -73.48 -39.51
CA VAL A 518 69.29 -74.66 -39.29
C VAL A 518 68.93 -75.27 -40.66
N ILE A 519 69.82 -76.11 -41.20
CA ILE A 519 69.49 -76.97 -42.34
C ILE A 519 68.65 -78.14 -41.80
N VAL A 520 67.35 -78.09 -42.05
CA VAL A 520 66.45 -79.24 -41.94
C VAL A 520 65.99 -79.58 -43.35
N ASP A 521 65.99 -80.86 -43.68
CA ASP A 521 65.48 -81.41 -44.93
C ASP A 521 64.01 -80.97 -45.15
N PRO A 522 63.71 -80.08 -46.12
CA PRO A 522 62.40 -79.44 -46.23
C PRO A 522 61.28 -80.37 -46.71
N GLU A 523 61.60 -81.57 -47.18
CA GLU A 523 60.61 -82.43 -47.83
C GLU A 523 59.71 -83.20 -46.85
N GLN A 524 60.10 -83.36 -45.58
CA GLN A 524 59.32 -84.14 -44.60
C GLN A 524 58.39 -83.31 -43.69
N THR A 525 58.58 -81.98 -43.58
CA THR A 525 57.73 -81.12 -42.72
C THR A 525 56.82 -80.16 -43.50
N LYS A 526 56.99 -80.00 -44.82
CA LYS A 526 56.22 -79.07 -45.67
C LYS A 526 54.71 -79.21 -45.53
N GLU A 527 54.18 -80.44 -45.53
CA GLU A 527 52.73 -80.64 -45.42
C GLU A 527 52.17 -80.24 -44.05
N ILE A 528 52.91 -80.51 -42.97
CA ILE A 528 52.51 -80.10 -41.61
C ILE A 528 52.67 -78.58 -41.45
N ASP A 529 53.72 -78.00 -42.03
CA ASP A 529 53.95 -76.56 -42.05
C ASP A 529 52.89 -75.79 -42.84
N GLU A 530 52.43 -76.33 -43.97
CA GLU A 530 51.30 -75.78 -44.74
C GLU A 530 49.99 -75.89 -43.95
N LYS A 531 49.72 -77.02 -43.28
CA LYS A 531 48.53 -77.18 -42.41
C LYS A 531 48.57 -76.23 -41.21
N ILE A 532 49.73 -76.03 -40.57
CA ILE A 532 49.92 -75.05 -39.51
C ILE A 532 49.72 -73.64 -40.05
N LYS A 533 50.27 -73.32 -41.23
CA LYS A 533 50.13 -72.00 -41.86
C LYS A 533 48.66 -71.69 -42.17
N ILE A 534 47.94 -72.58 -42.86
CA ILE A 534 46.53 -72.39 -43.21
C ILE A 534 45.65 -72.21 -41.97
N ASN A 535 45.83 -73.04 -40.94
CA ASN A 535 45.04 -72.91 -39.71
C ASN A 535 45.45 -71.69 -38.89
N SER A 536 46.72 -71.27 -38.93
CA SER A 536 47.14 -70.00 -38.31
C SER A 536 46.56 -68.78 -39.03
N GLU A 537 46.47 -68.79 -40.35
CA GLU A 537 45.82 -67.73 -41.14
C GLU A 537 44.30 -67.70 -40.87
N LYS A 538 43.64 -68.87 -40.76
CA LYS A 538 42.24 -68.94 -40.32
C LYS A 538 42.05 -68.40 -38.91
N LYS A 539 42.94 -68.77 -37.97
CA LYS A 539 42.92 -68.26 -36.59
C LYS A 539 43.04 -66.73 -36.54
N ILE A 540 43.94 -66.16 -37.34
CA ILE A 540 44.11 -64.70 -37.43
C ILE A 540 42.81 -64.04 -37.90
N LYS A 541 42.18 -64.56 -38.97
CA LYS A 541 40.90 -64.03 -39.48
C LYS A 541 39.78 -64.13 -38.43
N SER A 542 39.65 -65.26 -37.74
CA SER A 542 38.65 -65.43 -36.68
C SER A 542 38.93 -64.49 -35.49
N HIS A 543 40.19 -64.22 -35.14
CA HIS A 543 40.55 -63.24 -34.11
C HIS A 543 40.25 -61.79 -34.53
N GLU A 544 40.49 -61.42 -35.79
CA GLU A 544 40.12 -60.11 -36.32
C GLU A 544 38.59 -59.90 -36.25
N GLU A 545 37.82 -60.92 -36.66
CA GLU A 545 36.36 -60.89 -36.59
C GLU A 545 35.86 -60.84 -35.14
N LYS A 546 36.48 -61.62 -34.24
CA LYS A 546 36.22 -61.55 -32.79
C LYS A 546 36.44 -60.14 -32.24
N THR A 547 37.60 -59.54 -32.52
CA THR A 547 37.96 -58.20 -32.03
C THR A 547 36.95 -57.15 -32.53
N ARG A 548 36.53 -57.27 -33.80
CA ARG A 548 35.50 -56.41 -34.38
C ARG A 548 34.14 -56.57 -33.69
N LEU A 549 33.72 -57.80 -33.40
CA LEU A 549 32.47 -58.05 -32.69
C LEU A 549 32.51 -57.58 -31.23
N GLU A 550 33.65 -57.75 -30.54
CA GLU A 550 33.84 -57.28 -29.16
C GLU A 550 33.76 -55.76 -29.07
N THR A 551 34.45 -55.05 -29.97
CA THR A 551 34.40 -53.58 -30.07
C THR A 551 33.00 -53.08 -30.41
N ASP A 552 32.31 -53.74 -31.34
CA ASP A 552 30.92 -53.45 -31.67
C ASP A 552 29.97 -53.67 -30.47
N LEU A 553 30.18 -54.74 -29.70
CA LEU A 553 29.39 -55.05 -28.49
C LEU A 553 29.66 -54.04 -27.38
N GLU A 554 30.90 -53.65 -27.17
CA GLU A 554 31.28 -52.62 -26.20
C GLU A 554 30.63 -51.27 -26.56
N TYR A 555 30.66 -50.90 -27.85
CA TYR A 555 29.96 -49.71 -28.35
C TYR A 555 28.46 -49.77 -28.07
N LEU A 556 27.78 -50.88 -28.43
CA LEU A 556 26.34 -51.03 -28.22
C LEU A 556 25.94 -51.04 -26.74
N LYS A 557 26.76 -51.67 -25.87
CA LYS A 557 26.55 -51.67 -24.43
C LYS A 557 26.70 -50.27 -23.84
N ASN A 558 27.73 -49.54 -24.24
CA ASN A 558 27.92 -48.15 -23.83
C ASN A 558 26.77 -47.26 -24.33
N ASP A 559 26.30 -47.45 -25.57
CA ASP A 559 25.16 -46.74 -26.11
C ASP A 559 23.86 -47.01 -25.33
N LEU A 560 23.66 -48.26 -24.88
CA LEU A 560 22.53 -48.66 -24.04
C LEU A 560 22.59 -48.00 -22.66
N VAL A 561 23.77 -48.00 -22.02
CA VAL A 561 23.99 -47.33 -20.73
C VAL A 561 23.73 -45.82 -20.86
N ASN A 562 24.27 -45.20 -21.90
CA ASN A 562 24.03 -43.78 -22.18
C ASN A 562 22.52 -43.49 -22.37
N ALA A 563 21.79 -44.37 -23.05
CA ALA A 563 20.35 -44.20 -23.23
C ALA A 563 19.55 -44.35 -21.91
N TYR A 564 19.99 -45.23 -21.00
CA TYR A 564 19.41 -45.32 -19.65
C TYR A 564 19.69 -44.09 -18.82
N GLU A 565 20.93 -43.60 -18.82
CA GLU A 565 21.31 -42.36 -18.14
C GLU A 565 20.57 -41.16 -18.72
N GLU A 566 20.39 -41.09 -20.05
CA GLU A 566 19.61 -40.04 -20.71
C GLU A 566 18.15 -40.04 -20.24
N SER A 567 17.54 -41.21 -20.08
CA SER A 567 16.18 -41.36 -19.54
C SER A 567 16.07 -40.94 -18.07
N GLU A 568 17.02 -41.34 -17.24
CA GLU A 568 17.01 -41.04 -15.81
C GLU A 568 17.29 -39.56 -15.55
N ASN A 569 18.29 -38.99 -16.22
CA ASN A 569 18.70 -37.59 -16.03
C ASN A 569 17.69 -36.60 -16.62
N ASN A 570 17.17 -36.85 -17.83
CA ASN A 570 16.31 -35.89 -18.51
C ASN A 570 14.82 -36.05 -18.15
N PHE A 571 14.38 -37.25 -17.77
CA PHE A 571 12.96 -37.56 -17.55
C PHE A 571 12.66 -38.23 -16.20
N SER A 572 13.67 -38.44 -15.34
CA SER A 572 13.52 -39.13 -14.04
C SER A 572 12.89 -40.52 -14.16
N LEU A 573 13.08 -41.17 -15.31
CA LEU A 573 12.45 -42.43 -15.66
C LEU A 573 13.52 -43.52 -15.70
N LYS A 574 13.53 -44.38 -14.68
CA LYS A 574 14.48 -45.50 -14.59
C LYS A 574 14.10 -46.58 -15.60
N LEU A 575 14.78 -46.59 -16.74
CA LEU A 575 14.73 -47.67 -17.70
C LEU A 575 15.80 -48.70 -17.35
N ASN A 576 15.43 -49.98 -17.41
CA ASN A 576 16.38 -51.09 -17.37
C ASN A 576 15.85 -52.23 -18.25
N GLU A 577 16.70 -53.23 -18.46
CA GLU A 577 16.38 -54.35 -19.34
C GLU A 577 15.18 -55.17 -18.84
N GLU A 578 15.00 -55.30 -17.52
CA GLU A 578 13.88 -56.03 -16.91
C GLU A 578 12.53 -55.31 -17.11
N ILE A 579 12.51 -53.98 -17.01
CA ILE A 579 11.32 -53.15 -17.20
C ILE A 579 10.90 -53.20 -18.67
N LEU A 580 11.86 -53.08 -19.59
CA LEU A 580 11.59 -53.17 -21.03
C LEU A 580 11.09 -54.56 -21.44
N LYS A 581 11.65 -55.64 -20.85
CA LYS A 581 11.18 -57.02 -21.07
C LYS A 581 9.78 -57.27 -20.51
N LYS A 582 9.40 -56.62 -19.41
CA LYS A 582 8.04 -56.71 -18.84
C LYS A 582 6.98 -55.98 -19.67
N GLU A 583 7.36 -54.92 -20.39
CA GLU A 583 6.44 -54.17 -21.24
C GLU A 583 6.11 -54.90 -22.57
N ASP A 584 6.85 -55.96 -22.93
CA ASP A 584 6.66 -56.83 -24.11
C ASP A 584 6.41 -56.06 -25.42
N ILE A 585 7.16 -54.97 -25.61
CA ILE A 585 6.99 -54.08 -26.76
C ILE A 585 7.74 -54.66 -27.97
N LYS A 586 7.00 -55.13 -28.98
CA LYS A 586 7.57 -55.53 -30.27
C LYS A 586 7.92 -54.30 -31.11
N ILE A 587 9.15 -54.26 -31.64
CA ILE A 587 9.61 -53.17 -32.52
C ILE A 587 8.72 -53.04 -33.76
N GLU A 588 8.13 -54.14 -34.24
CA GLU A 588 7.23 -54.18 -35.41
C GLU A 588 5.89 -53.47 -35.19
N ASP A 589 5.43 -53.36 -33.94
CA ASP A 589 4.15 -52.73 -33.57
C ASP A 589 4.31 -51.23 -33.30
N LEU A 590 5.55 -50.73 -33.26
CA LEU A 590 5.86 -49.32 -33.02
C LEU A 590 5.89 -48.53 -34.33
N PRO A 591 5.41 -47.27 -34.34
CA PRO A 591 5.52 -46.41 -35.51
C PRO A 591 6.98 -46.29 -35.95
N ALA A 592 7.22 -46.29 -37.26
CA ALA A 592 8.57 -46.18 -37.80
C ALA A 592 9.30 -44.97 -37.18
N LYS A 593 10.55 -45.16 -36.75
CA LYS A 593 11.37 -44.14 -36.08
C LYS A 593 11.33 -42.77 -36.79
N ASN A 594 11.32 -42.78 -38.13
CA ASN A 594 11.26 -41.56 -38.94
C ASN A 594 9.96 -40.75 -38.75
N ILE A 595 8.82 -41.42 -38.52
CA ILE A 595 7.53 -40.77 -38.28
C ILE A 595 7.58 -40.06 -36.92
N LEU A 596 8.01 -40.76 -35.88
CA LEU A 596 8.16 -40.20 -34.53
C LEU A 596 9.17 -39.05 -34.49
N GLN A 597 10.26 -39.15 -35.24
CA GLN A 597 11.26 -38.09 -35.35
C GLN A 597 10.69 -36.84 -36.06
N ASN A 598 9.87 -37.03 -37.10
CA ASN A 598 9.18 -35.94 -37.80
C ASN A 598 8.14 -35.27 -36.90
N ASP A 599 7.36 -36.06 -36.15
CA ASP A 599 6.38 -35.56 -35.20
C ASP A 599 7.07 -34.77 -34.08
N LEU A 600 8.17 -35.30 -33.53
CA LEU A 600 9.00 -34.61 -32.53
C LEU A 600 9.53 -33.28 -33.07
N ASN A 601 10.06 -33.27 -34.29
CA ASN A 601 10.55 -32.04 -34.92
C ASN A 601 9.40 -31.04 -35.16
N SER A 602 8.20 -31.51 -35.49
CA SER A 602 7.03 -30.66 -35.68
C SER A 602 6.57 -30.04 -34.35
N GLU A 603 6.55 -30.80 -33.26
CA GLU A 603 6.18 -30.32 -31.93
C GLU A 603 7.27 -29.40 -31.36
N LYS A 604 8.56 -29.68 -31.59
CA LYS A 604 9.66 -28.77 -31.26
C LYS A 604 9.54 -27.42 -31.96
N ARG A 605 9.21 -27.40 -33.26
CA ARG A 605 8.92 -26.15 -33.98
C ARG A 605 7.71 -25.41 -33.38
N LYS A 606 6.65 -26.12 -33.00
CA LYS A 606 5.50 -25.51 -32.31
C LYS A 606 5.93 -24.92 -30.98
N PHE A 607 6.76 -25.62 -30.22
CA PHE A 607 7.28 -25.17 -28.93
C PHE A 607 8.15 -23.91 -29.05
N ASP A 608 9.08 -23.88 -30.01
CA ASP A 608 9.95 -22.73 -30.25
C ASP A 608 9.14 -21.48 -30.63
N ASN A 609 8.01 -21.66 -31.34
CA ASN A 609 7.12 -20.56 -31.73
C ASN A 609 6.30 -19.96 -30.56
N ILE A 610 6.14 -20.67 -29.43
CA ILE A 610 5.36 -20.16 -28.29
C ILE A 610 6.17 -19.11 -27.50
N GLY A 611 7.51 -19.13 -27.59
CA GLY A 611 8.37 -18.12 -26.99
C GLY A 611 8.43 -18.19 -25.45
N PRO A 612 8.97 -17.16 -24.78
CA PRO A 612 9.07 -17.12 -23.32
C PRO A 612 7.70 -16.88 -22.67
N ILE A 613 7.37 -17.66 -21.63
CA ILE A 613 6.05 -17.66 -21.00
C ILE A 613 6.14 -17.42 -19.51
N ASN A 614 5.15 -16.69 -18.99
CA ASN A 614 4.95 -16.46 -17.57
C ASN A 614 4.13 -17.60 -16.93
N PHE A 615 4.78 -18.52 -16.20
CA PHE A 615 4.09 -19.58 -15.46
C PHE A 615 3.32 -19.07 -14.22
N ALA A 616 3.62 -17.87 -13.73
CA ALA A 616 2.89 -17.26 -12.61
C ALA A 616 1.56 -16.62 -13.03
N ALA A 617 1.34 -16.44 -14.34
CA ALA A 617 0.15 -15.77 -14.89
C ALA A 617 -1.17 -16.39 -14.41
N GLU A 618 -1.22 -17.71 -14.16
CA GLU A 618 -2.44 -18.38 -13.68
C GLU A 618 -2.83 -17.92 -12.28
N ASN A 619 -1.86 -17.84 -11.37
CA ASN A 619 -2.10 -17.38 -10.01
C ASN A 619 -2.41 -15.89 -9.98
N GLU A 620 -1.65 -15.09 -10.73
CA GLU A 620 -1.87 -13.64 -10.86
C GLU A 620 -3.25 -13.31 -11.45
N ALA A 621 -3.70 -14.07 -12.46
CA ALA A 621 -5.04 -13.92 -13.03
C ALA A 621 -6.13 -14.22 -11.99
N LYS A 622 -6.00 -15.31 -11.24
CA LYS A 622 -6.95 -15.69 -10.17
C LYS A 622 -7.01 -14.62 -9.08
N GLU A 623 -5.87 -14.11 -8.63
CA GLU A 623 -5.82 -13.04 -7.63
C GLU A 623 -6.43 -11.73 -8.13
N THR A 624 -6.12 -11.35 -9.38
CA THR A 624 -6.67 -10.13 -9.99
C THR A 624 -8.18 -10.24 -10.14
N ASN A 625 -8.70 -11.41 -10.56
CA ASN A 625 -10.15 -11.62 -10.65
C ASN A 625 -10.84 -11.51 -9.28
N LYS A 626 -10.27 -12.10 -8.22
CA LYS A 626 -10.79 -11.95 -6.85
C LYS A 626 -10.83 -10.48 -6.40
N LYS A 627 -9.81 -9.68 -6.75
CA LYS A 627 -9.79 -8.24 -6.46
C LYS A 627 -10.90 -7.51 -7.20
N ILE A 628 -11.12 -7.81 -8.48
CA ILE A 628 -12.20 -7.22 -9.29
C ILE A 628 -13.57 -7.55 -8.68
N GLU A 629 -13.83 -8.81 -8.31
CA GLU A 629 -15.10 -9.23 -7.70
C GLU A 629 -15.37 -8.46 -6.40
N LYS A 630 -14.35 -8.33 -5.54
CA LYS A 630 -14.46 -7.54 -4.30
C LYS A 630 -14.78 -6.07 -4.59
N MET A 631 -14.06 -5.45 -5.53
CA MET A 631 -14.29 -4.05 -5.90
C MET A 631 -15.68 -3.83 -6.50
N ILE A 632 -16.22 -4.80 -7.26
CA ILE A 632 -17.60 -4.72 -7.77
C ILE A 632 -18.62 -4.75 -6.63
N ASN A 633 -18.41 -5.58 -5.61
CA ASN A 633 -19.27 -5.57 -4.42
C ASN A 633 -19.20 -4.24 -3.67
N ASP A 634 -17.98 -3.72 -3.46
CA ASP A 634 -17.75 -2.41 -2.83
C ASP A 634 -18.45 -1.29 -3.63
N LYS A 635 -18.43 -1.38 -4.97
CA LYS A 635 -19.15 -0.46 -5.87
C LYS A 635 -20.65 -0.42 -5.58
N ILE A 636 -21.27 -1.59 -5.52
CA ILE A 636 -22.72 -1.73 -5.30
C ILE A 636 -23.11 -1.12 -3.94
N ASP A 637 -22.27 -1.30 -2.92
CA ASP A 637 -22.55 -0.75 -1.59
C ASP A 637 -22.41 0.78 -1.56
N VAL A 638 -21.43 1.35 -2.29
CA VAL A 638 -21.31 2.80 -2.46
C VAL A 638 -22.52 3.37 -3.22
N GLU A 639 -22.99 2.69 -4.28
CA GLU A 639 -24.19 3.11 -5.03
C GLU A 639 -25.44 3.11 -4.13
N LYS A 640 -25.63 2.08 -3.30
CA LYS A 640 -26.72 2.04 -2.31
C LYS A 640 -26.61 3.19 -1.30
N ALA A 641 -25.41 3.50 -0.83
CA ALA A 641 -25.19 4.61 0.09
C ALA A 641 -25.54 5.96 -0.54
N ILE A 642 -25.19 6.17 -1.82
CA ILE A 642 -25.55 7.36 -2.60
C ILE A 642 -27.07 7.50 -2.72
N LEU A 643 -27.79 6.43 -3.04
CA LEU A 643 -29.25 6.43 -3.11
C LEU A 643 -29.88 6.84 -1.78
N LYS A 644 -29.40 6.25 -0.67
CA LYS A 644 -29.89 6.57 0.69
C LYS A 644 -29.61 8.03 1.07
N LEU A 645 -28.46 8.58 0.70
CA LEU A 645 -28.14 9.99 0.94
C LEU A 645 -29.06 10.93 0.15
N ARG A 646 -29.35 10.63 -1.12
CA ARG A 646 -30.29 11.41 -1.94
C ARG A 646 -31.70 11.40 -1.36
N GLU A 647 -32.17 10.24 -0.90
CA GLU A 647 -33.47 10.11 -0.23
C GLU A 647 -33.51 10.94 1.06
N THR A 648 -32.45 10.88 1.87
CA THR A 648 -32.33 11.66 3.10
C THR A 648 -32.38 13.17 2.84
N ILE A 649 -31.66 13.65 1.83
CA ILE A 649 -31.67 15.07 1.42
C ILE A 649 -33.08 15.49 0.94
N SER A 650 -33.76 14.64 0.17
CA SER A 650 -35.12 14.89 -0.30
C SER A 650 -36.11 15.03 0.87
N ASN A 651 -36.02 14.13 1.86
CA ASN A 651 -36.86 14.17 3.05
C ASN A 651 -36.62 15.43 3.87
N ILE A 652 -35.35 15.84 4.06
CA ILE A 652 -34.98 17.09 4.74
C ILE A 652 -35.57 18.30 4.01
N ASN A 653 -35.49 18.34 2.68
CA ASN A 653 -36.04 19.44 1.89
C ASN A 653 -37.56 19.52 1.99
N LYS A 654 -38.26 18.38 1.98
CA LYS A 654 -39.71 18.33 2.16
C LYS A 654 -40.11 18.89 3.53
N GLU A 655 -39.46 18.42 4.59
CA GLU A 655 -39.69 18.92 5.96
C GLU A 655 -39.41 20.42 6.07
N GLY A 656 -38.30 20.90 5.48
CA GLY A 656 -37.93 22.31 5.47
C GLY A 656 -38.96 23.20 4.79
N ARG A 657 -39.49 22.79 3.63
CA ARG A 657 -40.53 23.55 2.89
C ARG A 657 -41.81 23.69 3.69
N GLU A 658 -42.29 22.60 4.30
CA GLU A 658 -43.50 22.62 5.10
C GLU A 658 -43.37 23.54 6.32
N LYS A 659 -42.21 23.52 6.99
CA LYS A 659 -41.92 24.38 8.15
C LYS A 659 -41.82 25.86 7.78
N ILE A 660 -41.11 26.20 6.69
CA ILE A 660 -41.04 27.60 6.21
C ILE A 660 -42.42 28.12 5.88
N HIS A 661 -43.22 27.35 5.13
CA HIS A 661 -44.52 27.83 4.68
C HIS A 661 -45.45 28.12 5.86
N LYS A 662 -45.52 27.20 6.83
CA LYS A 662 -46.30 27.39 8.06
C LYS A 662 -45.82 28.59 8.87
N CYS A 663 -44.50 28.77 8.97
CA CYS A 663 -43.90 29.91 9.66
C CYS A 663 -44.19 31.23 8.94
N PHE A 664 -44.09 31.27 7.62
CA PHE A 664 -44.38 32.46 6.82
C PHE A 664 -45.83 32.92 7.01
N ASP A 665 -46.79 32.00 6.95
CA ASP A 665 -48.21 32.33 7.15
C ASP A 665 -48.47 32.88 8.55
N GLY A 666 -47.87 32.28 9.58
CA GLY A 666 -47.97 32.74 10.96
C GLY A 666 -47.33 34.11 11.20
N VAL A 667 -46.10 34.30 10.71
CA VAL A 667 -45.38 35.58 10.82
C VAL A 667 -46.10 36.68 10.05
N ASN A 668 -46.62 36.39 8.84
CA ASN A 668 -47.38 37.38 8.06
C ASN A 668 -48.65 37.83 8.81
N LYS A 669 -49.37 36.90 9.44
CA LYS A 669 -50.53 37.24 10.28
C LYS A 669 -50.14 38.13 11.47
N ASN A 670 -49.12 37.72 12.23
CA ASN A 670 -48.64 38.48 13.39
C ASN A 670 -48.13 39.87 12.97
N PHE A 671 -47.48 39.97 11.81
CA PHE A 671 -46.98 41.24 11.27
C PHE A 671 -48.10 42.20 10.91
N ILE A 672 -49.18 41.73 10.28
CA ILE A 672 -50.37 42.54 9.97
C ILE A 672 -50.98 43.11 11.27
N GLU A 673 -51.15 42.26 12.28
CA GLU A 673 -51.74 42.64 13.57
C GLU A 673 -50.86 43.62 14.36
N LEU A 674 -49.55 43.37 14.43
CA LEU A 674 -48.62 44.27 15.13
C LEU A 674 -48.47 45.60 14.39
N PHE A 675 -48.35 45.59 13.05
CA PHE A 675 -48.21 46.81 12.27
C PHE A 675 -49.42 47.73 12.46
N THR A 676 -50.63 47.18 12.40
CA THR A 676 -51.86 47.96 12.63
C THR A 676 -51.93 48.54 14.05
N GLN A 677 -51.42 47.83 15.07
CA GLN A 677 -51.32 48.33 16.44
C GLN A 677 -50.26 49.44 16.59
N PHE A 678 -49.09 49.32 15.96
CA PHE A 678 -48.05 50.35 16.00
C PHE A 678 -48.48 51.67 15.32
N PHE A 679 -49.25 51.59 14.23
CA PHE A 679 -49.65 52.75 13.45
C PHE A 679 -51.10 53.23 13.69
N ASN A 680 -51.87 52.57 14.58
CA ASN A 680 -53.31 52.81 14.78
C ASN A 680 -54.10 52.79 13.45
N GLY A 681 -53.75 51.87 12.56
CA GLY A 681 -54.27 51.79 11.19
C GLY A 681 -53.18 51.39 10.17
N GLY A 682 -53.47 51.59 8.88
CA GLY A 682 -52.57 51.20 7.79
C GLY A 682 -52.72 49.74 7.36
N LYS A 683 -51.95 49.33 6.35
CA LYS A 683 -51.93 47.97 5.80
C LYS A 683 -50.50 47.53 5.56
N ALA A 684 -50.13 46.32 5.98
CA ALA A 684 -48.82 45.75 5.67
C ALA A 684 -48.97 44.25 5.39
N TYR A 685 -48.08 43.67 4.59
CA TYR A 685 -48.02 42.22 4.37
C TYR A 685 -46.62 41.82 3.90
N LEU A 686 -46.32 40.53 4.08
CA LEU A 686 -45.08 39.90 3.63
C LEU A 686 -45.32 39.16 2.32
N LYS A 687 -44.30 39.13 1.46
CA LYS A 687 -44.34 38.35 0.21
C LYS A 687 -43.01 37.68 -0.06
N MET A 688 -43.06 36.40 -0.42
CA MET A 688 -41.89 35.67 -0.95
C MET A 688 -41.65 36.06 -2.41
N VAL A 689 -40.42 36.43 -2.76
CA VAL A 689 -40.00 36.92 -4.09
C VAL A 689 -38.78 36.16 -4.63
N GLY A 690 -38.52 36.23 -5.93
CA GLY A 690 -37.31 35.68 -6.57
C GLY A 690 -37.46 34.23 -7.09
N SER A 691 -37.73 33.26 -6.23
CA SER A 691 -37.84 31.84 -6.60
C SER A 691 -39.21 31.26 -6.25
N SER A 692 -39.61 30.18 -6.94
CA SER A 692 -40.83 29.42 -6.63
C SER A 692 -40.66 28.46 -5.46
N ASP A 693 -39.42 28.07 -5.12
CA ASP A 693 -39.14 27.26 -3.92
C ASP A 693 -39.04 28.16 -2.68
N PRO A 694 -39.87 27.95 -1.64
CA PRO A 694 -39.81 28.73 -0.39
C PRO A 694 -38.44 28.72 0.30
N LEU A 695 -37.65 27.65 0.11
CA LEU A 695 -36.29 27.54 0.64
C LEU A 695 -35.26 28.41 -0.11
N LEU A 696 -35.63 28.97 -1.26
CA LEU A 696 -34.76 29.78 -2.13
C LEU A 696 -35.31 31.19 -2.39
N SER A 697 -36.60 31.45 -2.14
CA SER A 697 -37.21 32.78 -2.29
C SER A 697 -36.72 33.78 -1.25
N GLY A 698 -36.60 35.07 -1.56
CA GLY A 698 -36.35 36.14 -0.58
C GLY A 698 -37.63 36.67 0.08
N LEU A 699 -37.50 37.41 1.18
CA LEU A 699 -38.61 38.03 1.93
C LEU A 699 -38.71 39.53 1.66
N GLU A 700 -39.79 39.93 0.96
CA GLU A 700 -40.13 41.34 0.72
C GLU A 700 -41.19 41.81 1.72
N VAL A 701 -41.01 43.03 2.24
CA VAL A 701 -41.92 43.66 3.21
C VAL A 701 -42.63 44.82 2.54
N PHE A 702 -43.96 44.73 2.44
CA PHE A 702 -44.81 45.79 1.92
C PHE A 702 -45.58 46.44 3.07
N ALA A 703 -45.52 47.76 3.15
CA ALA A 703 -46.18 48.52 4.21
C ALA A 703 -46.78 49.83 3.66
N SER A 704 -47.95 50.18 4.19
CA SER A 704 -48.75 51.37 3.89
C SER A 704 -49.19 51.98 5.23
N PRO A 705 -48.42 52.94 5.77
CA PRO A 705 -48.85 53.73 6.91
C PRO A 705 -50.16 54.50 6.59
N PRO A 706 -50.93 54.93 7.61
CA PRO A 706 -52.16 55.70 7.43
C PRO A 706 -51.94 56.92 6.51
N GLY A 707 -52.74 57.01 5.43
CA GLY A 707 -52.66 58.12 4.48
C GLY A 707 -51.56 58.04 3.42
N LYS A 708 -50.76 56.96 3.36
CA LYS A 708 -49.68 56.76 2.36
C LYS A 708 -49.91 55.52 1.48
N LYS A 709 -49.35 55.55 0.26
CA LYS A 709 -49.40 54.42 -0.68
C LYS A 709 -48.52 53.25 -0.20
N MET A 710 -48.83 52.05 -0.67
CA MET A 710 -48.07 50.83 -0.38
C MET A 710 -46.68 50.91 -1.01
N ASN A 711 -45.64 50.87 -0.17
CA ASN A 711 -44.25 50.92 -0.59
C ASN A 711 -43.44 49.81 0.09
N THR A 712 -42.23 49.58 -0.39
CA THR A 712 -41.26 48.69 0.26
C THR A 712 -40.65 49.37 1.49
N LEU A 713 -40.17 48.57 2.45
CA LEU A 713 -39.59 49.04 3.71
C LEU A 713 -38.50 50.11 3.52
N SER A 714 -37.65 49.98 2.49
CA SER A 714 -36.55 50.91 2.22
C SER A 714 -37.00 52.32 1.78
N LEU A 715 -38.25 52.50 1.36
CA LEU A 715 -38.79 53.76 0.85
C LEU A 715 -39.64 54.54 1.87
N LEU A 716 -39.78 54.04 3.10
CA LEU A 716 -40.49 54.73 4.19
C LEU A 716 -39.65 55.84 4.85
N SER A 717 -40.27 56.71 5.66
CA SER A 717 -39.54 57.71 6.47
C SER A 717 -38.80 57.06 7.65
N GLY A 718 -37.80 57.73 8.25
CA GLY A 718 -36.90 57.14 9.26
C GLY A 718 -37.61 56.51 10.47
N GLY A 719 -38.56 57.20 11.08
CA GLY A 719 -39.36 56.67 12.20
C GLY A 719 -40.30 55.54 11.78
N GLU A 720 -40.92 55.65 10.60
CA GLU A 720 -41.80 54.61 10.05
C GLU A 720 -41.04 53.32 9.72
N LYS A 721 -39.81 53.44 9.18
CA LYS A 721 -38.90 52.32 8.93
C LYS A 721 -38.59 51.56 10.21
N THR A 722 -38.25 52.29 11.27
CA THR A 722 -37.89 51.71 12.56
C THR A 722 -39.08 50.97 13.17
N MET A 723 -40.28 51.57 13.16
CA MET A 723 -41.49 50.90 13.65
C MET A 723 -41.87 49.67 12.82
N ALA A 724 -41.82 49.76 11.48
CA ALA A 724 -42.13 48.64 10.60
C ALA A 724 -41.13 47.48 10.77
N ALA A 725 -39.83 47.78 10.90
CA ALA A 725 -38.81 46.78 11.15
C ALA A 725 -38.94 46.15 12.55
N THR A 726 -39.27 46.96 13.57
CA THR A 726 -39.54 46.47 14.93
C THR A 726 -40.77 45.56 14.94
N ALA A 727 -41.84 45.93 14.24
CA ALA A 727 -43.02 45.09 14.09
C ALA A 727 -42.71 43.75 13.41
N LEU A 728 -41.81 43.73 12.40
CA LEU A 728 -41.36 42.50 11.77
C LEU A 728 -40.56 41.61 12.73
N ILE A 729 -39.59 42.18 13.45
CA ILE A 729 -38.79 41.44 14.43
C ILE A 729 -39.70 40.83 15.51
N LEU A 730 -40.64 41.61 16.04
CA LEU A 730 -41.60 41.14 17.03
C LEU A 730 -42.58 40.10 16.45
N ALA A 731 -42.99 40.22 15.19
CA ALA A 731 -43.86 39.23 14.53
C ALA A 731 -43.16 37.88 14.37
N VAL A 732 -41.87 37.91 14.01
CA VAL A 732 -41.01 36.72 13.93
C VAL A 732 -40.82 36.11 15.32
N PHE A 733 -40.59 36.95 16.34
CA PHE A 733 -40.48 36.52 17.73
C PHE A 733 -41.76 35.84 18.25
N LEU A 734 -42.95 36.37 17.95
CA LEU A 734 -44.24 35.81 18.40
C LEU A 734 -44.53 34.41 17.82
N GLN A 735 -43.94 34.07 16.68
CA GLN A 735 -44.14 32.75 16.07
C GLN A 735 -43.54 31.62 16.91
N ASN A 736 -42.39 31.88 17.55
CA ASN A 736 -41.71 30.97 18.47
C ASN A 736 -41.13 31.79 19.63
N PRO A 737 -41.94 32.11 20.66
CA PRO A 737 -41.54 33.03 21.72
C PRO A 737 -40.42 32.42 22.57
N SER A 738 -39.31 33.13 22.64
CA SER A 738 -38.20 32.78 23.51
C SER A 738 -38.52 33.14 24.98
N PRO A 739 -37.97 32.39 25.96
CA PRO A 739 -38.10 32.72 27.38
C PRO A 739 -37.52 34.09 27.78
N ILE A 740 -36.60 34.63 26.98
CA ILE A 740 -35.97 35.94 27.17
C ILE A 740 -36.02 36.75 25.87
N CYS A 741 -36.25 38.05 25.96
CA CYS A 741 -36.11 38.97 24.84
C CYS A 741 -35.31 40.20 25.27
N VAL A 742 -34.25 40.53 24.54
CA VAL A 742 -33.34 41.64 24.84
C VAL A 742 -33.38 42.64 23.71
N LEU A 743 -33.69 43.90 24.02
CA LEU A 743 -33.84 44.99 23.05
C LEU A 743 -32.87 46.13 23.40
N ASP A 744 -31.86 46.36 22.56
CA ASP A 744 -30.81 47.37 22.79
C ASP A 744 -31.07 48.63 21.96
N GLU A 745 -31.51 49.70 22.63
CA GLU A 745 -31.76 51.04 22.05
C GLU A 745 -32.68 51.05 20.82
N VAL A 746 -33.64 50.12 20.77
CA VAL A 746 -34.64 50.02 19.68
C VAL A 746 -35.55 51.25 19.62
N ASP A 747 -35.74 51.93 20.75
CA ASP A 747 -36.55 53.13 20.90
C ASP A 747 -35.82 54.44 20.54
N ALA A 748 -34.50 54.42 20.34
CA ALA A 748 -33.70 55.61 20.03
C ALA A 748 -34.16 56.40 18.78
N PRO A 749 -34.64 55.78 17.68
CA PRO A 749 -35.09 56.51 16.49
C PRO A 749 -36.56 56.94 16.54
N LEU A 750 -37.27 56.69 17.64
CA LEU A 750 -38.71 56.92 17.78
C LEU A 750 -38.98 58.27 18.47
N ASP A 751 -40.11 58.90 18.14
CA ASP A 751 -40.62 60.07 18.85
C ASP A 751 -41.45 59.65 20.08
N ASP A 752 -41.71 60.60 21.00
CA ASP A 752 -42.38 60.33 22.27
C ASP A 752 -43.72 59.59 22.10
N ILE A 753 -44.50 59.95 21.08
CA ILE A 753 -45.80 59.32 20.78
C ILE A 753 -45.63 57.87 20.36
N ASN A 754 -44.66 57.55 19.49
CA ASN A 754 -44.45 56.18 19.04
C ASN A 754 -43.73 55.32 20.08
N ILE A 755 -42.95 55.92 20.98
CA ILE A 755 -42.37 55.24 22.14
C ILE A 755 -43.45 54.76 23.10
N GLU A 756 -44.48 55.56 23.35
CA GLU A 756 -45.60 55.14 24.19
C GLU A 756 -46.36 53.95 23.58
N LYS A 757 -46.55 53.94 22.25
CA LYS A 757 -47.15 52.80 21.53
C LYS A 757 -46.27 51.55 21.62
N TYR A 758 -44.97 51.70 21.41
CA TYR A 758 -44.00 50.63 21.54
C TYR A 758 -44.03 49.99 22.92
N CYS A 759 -44.05 50.79 23.98
CA CYS A 759 -44.14 50.30 25.36
C CYS A 759 -45.46 49.53 25.60
N LYS A 760 -46.59 50.02 25.07
CA LYS A 760 -47.89 49.34 25.18
C LYS A 760 -47.87 47.97 24.49
N VAL A 761 -47.31 47.88 23.29
CA VAL A 761 -47.19 46.61 22.55
C VAL A 761 -46.30 45.62 23.29
N ILE A 762 -45.14 46.05 23.80
CA ILE A 762 -44.25 45.17 24.56
C ILE A 762 -44.89 44.68 25.85
N LYS A 763 -45.60 45.55 26.57
CA LYS A 763 -46.32 45.16 27.79
C LYS A 763 -47.41 44.13 27.49
N LYS A 764 -48.12 44.29 26.37
CA LYS A 764 -49.11 43.31 25.89
C LYS A 764 -48.46 41.95 25.56
N ILE A 765 -47.38 41.96 24.79
CA ILE A 765 -46.65 40.72 24.44
C ILE A 765 -46.17 40.00 25.70
N ASN A 766 -45.57 40.72 26.66
CA ASN A 766 -45.14 40.17 27.93
C ASN A 766 -46.29 39.49 28.71
N GLN A 767 -47.48 40.09 28.74
CA GLN A 767 -48.67 39.51 29.37
C GLN A 767 -49.15 38.24 28.66
N GLU A 768 -49.06 38.19 27.33
CA GLU A 768 -49.53 37.05 26.52
C GLU A 768 -48.53 35.88 26.51
N THR A 769 -47.22 36.14 26.44
CA THR A 769 -46.18 35.10 26.23
C THR A 769 -45.42 34.72 27.50
N LEU A 770 -45.57 35.46 28.61
CA LEU A 770 -44.78 35.32 29.85
C LEU A 770 -43.26 35.44 29.63
N THR A 771 -42.83 36.04 28.52
CA THR A 771 -41.42 36.29 28.19
C THR A 771 -40.81 37.32 29.14
N LYS A 772 -39.56 37.09 29.55
CA LYS A 772 -38.79 38.07 30.32
C LYS A 772 -38.15 39.09 29.38
N PHE A 773 -38.50 40.36 29.49
CA PHE A 773 -37.94 41.41 28.64
C PHE A 773 -36.82 42.17 29.35
N ILE A 774 -35.72 42.39 28.64
CA ILE A 774 -34.62 43.26 29.03
C ILE A 774 -34.51 44.36 27.98
N LEU A 775 -34.82 45.60 28.36
CA LEU A 775 -34.74 46.76 27.47
C LEU A 775 -33.60 47.67 27.90
N ILE A 776 -32.68 47.94 26.99
CA ILE A 776 -31.64 48.94 27.20
C ILE A 776 -32.11 50.23 26.55
N THR A 777 -32.28 51.27 27.36
CA THR A 777 -32.80 52.57 26.88
C THR A 777 -32.20 53.74 27.66
N HIS A 778 -32.20 54.90 27.02
CA HIS A 778 -31.94 56.20 27.64
C HIS A 778 -33.20 57.10 27.64
N ASN A 779 -34.32 56.64 27.09
CA ASN A 779 -35.55 57.42 27.01
C ASN A 779 -36.38 57.34 28.31
N PRO A 780 -36.69 58.48 28.96
CA PRO A 780 -37.47 58.51 30.21
C PRO A 780 -38.87 57.87 30.11
N ILE A 781 -39.54 57.96 28.96
CA ILE A 781 -40.88 57.39 28.74
C ILE A 781 -40.81 55.87 28.82
N THR A 782 -39.84 55.26 28.13
CA THR A 782 -39.60 53.82 28.19
C THR A 782 -39.27 53.37 29.62
N MET A 783 -38.45 54.14 30.35
CA MET A 783 -38.11 53.83 31.75
C MET A 783 -39.32 53.82 32.68
N ALA A 784 -40.28 54.74 32.47
CA ALA A 784 -41.49 54.84 33.29
C ALA A 784 -42.43 53.62 33.13
N HIS A 785 -42.30 52.87 32.03
CA HIS A 785 -43.10 51.67 31.78
C HIS A 785 -42.45 50.36 32.27
N MET A 786 -41.25 50.42 32.85
CA MET A 786 -40.53 49.25 33.37
C MET A 786 -41.03 48.82 34.75
N ASP A 787 -40.99 47.52 35.04
CA ASP A 787 -41.30 47.02 36.39
C ASP A 787 -40.08 47.20 37.33
N ARG A 788 -38.87 47.13 36.76
CA ARG A 788 -37.59 47.26 37.47
C ARG A 788 -36.53 47.93 36.60
N LEU A 789 -35.60 48.66 37.23
CA LEU A 789 -34.49 49.32 36.56
C LEU A 789 -33.14 48.88 37.15
N TYR A 790 -32.20 48.58 36.25
CA TYR A 790 -30.79 48.42 36.57
C TYR A 790 -30.03 49.62 36.01
N GLY A 791 -29.54 50.48 36.89
CA GLY A 791 -28.65 51.57 36.57
C GLY A 791 -27.22 51.07 36.39
N VAL A 792 -26.64 51.29 35.22
CA VAL A 792 -25.21 51.10 34.96
C VAL A 792 -24.51 52.44 35.14
N THR A 793 -23.57 52.48 36.07
CA THR A 793 -22.79 53.68 36.40
C THR A 793 -21.31 53.41 36.14
N MET A 794 -20.54 54.47 35.87
CA MET A 794 -19.09 54.42 35.83
C MET A 794 -18.54 55.21 37.02
N ALA A 795 -18.39 54.53 38.16
CA ALA A 795 -17.79 55.13 39.35
C ALA A 795 -16.28 55.35 39.15
N GLU A 796 -15.61 54.45 38.44
CA GLU A 796 -14.23 54.57 37.97
C GLU A 796 -14.26 54.67 36.43
N THR A 797 -13.38 55.49 35.85
CA THR A 797 -13.30 55.69 34.40
C THR A 797 -13.07 54.36 33.69
N GLY A 798 -14.00 53.93 32.83
CA GLY A 798 -13.91 52.68 32.07
C GLY A 798 -14.40 51.43 32.81
N ILE A 799 -14.91 51.55 34.04
CA ILE A 799 -15.37 50.42 34.85
C ILE A 799 -16.85 50.59 35.18
N SER A 800 -17.66 49.65 34.69
CA SER A 800 -19.10 49.61 34.88
C SER A 800 -19.47 48.96 36.21
N LYS A 801 -20.39 49.59 36.95
CA LYS A 801 -21.02 49.04 38.14
C LYS A 801 -22.54 49.05 37.98
N LEU A 802 -23.17 47.90 38.28
CA LEU A 802 -24.61 47.71 38.20
C LEU A 802 -25.26 48.03 39.55
N ILE A 803 -26.32 48.84 39.52
CA ILE A 803 -27.14 49.22 40.69
C ILE A 803 -28.59 48.88 40.35
N SER A 804 -29.30 48.19 41.24
CA SER A 804 -30.69 47.81 41.01
C SER A 804 -31.65 48.69 41.79
N VAL A 805 -32.74 49.14 41.16
CA VAL A 805 -33.86 49.82 41.80
C VAL A 805 -35.16 49.18 41.32
N LYS A 806 -35.99 48.73 42.26
CA LYS A 806 -37.36 48.27 41.96
C LYS A 806 -38.31 49.46 42.03
N LEU A 807 -38.97 49.77 40.91
CA LEU A 807 -39.82 50.96 40.80
C LEU A 807 -41.08 50.87 41.67
N GLU A 808 -41.67 49.67 41.80
CA GLU A 808 -42.85 49.44 42.65
C GLU A 808 -42.56 49.67 44.15
N GLU A 809 -41.36 49.29 44.62
CA GLU A 809 -40.95 49.51 46.01
C GLU A 809 -40.59 50.99 46.25
N ALA A 810 -39.96 51.64 45.26
CA ALA A 810 -39.61 53.06 45.32
C ALA A 810 -40.85 53.98 45.31
N GLN A 811 -41.89 53.65 44.54
CA GLN A 811 -43.17 54.38 44.57
C GLN A 811 -43.86 54.27 45.93
N LYS A 812 -43.89 53.07 46.53
CA LYS A 812 -44.46 52.86 47.87
C LYS A 812 -43.71 53.63 48.96
N LEU A 813 -42.39 53.75 48.88
CA LEU A 813 -41.59 54.55 49.82
C LEU A 813 -41.85 56.06 49.69
N ARG A 814 -42.17 56.53 48.47
CA ARG A 814 -42.52 57.93 48.20
C ARG A 814 -43.94 58.30 48.63
N GLU A 815 -44.87 57.36 48.69
CA GLU A 815 -46.23 57.59 49.21
C GLU A 815 -46.30 57.60 50.75
N VAL A 816 -45.28 57.07 51.42
CA VAL A 816 -45.15 57.01 52.89
C VAL A 816 -44.27 58.14 53.46
N SER A 817 -43.57 58.89 52.60
CA SER A 817 -42.73 60.05 52.93
C SER A 817 -43.42 61.35 52.48
#